data_AF-A0A1F5L6T1-F1
#
_entry.id   AF-A0A1F5L6T1-F1
#
_cell.length_a   1.000
_cell.length_b   1.000
_cell.length_c   1.000
_cell.angle_alpha   90.00
_cell.angle_beta   90.00
_cell.angle_gamma   90.00
#
_symmetry.space_group_name_H-M   'P 1'
#
loop_
_entity.id
_entity.type
_entity.pdbx_description
1 polymer ?
#
loop_
_entity_poly.entity_id
_entity_poly.type
_entity_poly.pdbx_seq_one_letter_code
_entity_poly.pdbx_strand_id
1 'polypeptide(L)'
;MAEQKSQRNSIVEDVFIPKELLSTARFNSPWELARWEQSLPDNNRISYPTSSQTSSSRPLSLSALRSVARPRSAIRPRGRSDPPAFQGGLFDYFDKPTFEPAAPILETDAISPPQNAMLSPQPLSKASSQSISSGDNSLQEVYEKAKLRGVAIQRRHWVRLLFEWSIYVLLVLFVYFVLVGMPLWKGGVWWLYWVVQNKFVIQGGYAIVIGLAALYAFCPLLILFEKDPNPSVEEQDLEQNSDNVKSTALLIPCYKSASIIGPTLDAALKIFPKENIFVIANGNSQTPLDNTEEVCKPYGVNHLWVPIGSKIVAQFVGCYAAKDFENAVLIDDDCLLPPVFPIVSDRLKGRVRCIGYTIKSVGPNSSRGTYCQQAQDLEYKMSGLQRDFFGKCGSATFPHGAISLWNLEFLKATFHEHPGFSVSEDWFFGDACRRLGGRITMCSQVFVETETPSSVFISGSGSRGGFGEMTIFSQRFKRWNFFFVIGIYYDLKYIFTSWKLGWWELGAKLCVFQEVYETLIYLLAPFVLPISFIVRPGFCGMLLGVTIAMYLINVIIFNEIHLRLKKERVNWKVLFFYYTFYKIALTVINVFSCYWSLYKYARYFAQRHPKVIEDRQAVEVLLSLEQDSRRSSMDDDVIPLDAQAGEVGRGLGRKLTLTKVQAGKKPERPQHEEKAAQGGWI
;
A
#
# COMPACT_ATOMS: atom_id res chain seq x y z
N MET A 1 -42.80 13.22 -31.10
CA MET A 1 -42.17 12.41 -32.17
C MET A 1 -40.97 11.69 -31.56
N ALA A 2 -41.02 10.36 -31.59
CA ALA A 2 -40.00 9.33 -31.34
C ALA A 2 -38.90 9.58 -30.27
N GLU A 3 -39.11 8.99 -29.09
CA GLU A 3 -38.05 8.61 -28.14
C GLU A 3 -37.19 7.48 -28.74
N GLN A 4 -35.91 7.75 -28.99
CA GLN A 4 -34.94 6.71 -29.34
C GLN A 4 -34.29 6.20 -28.04
N LYS A 5 -34.84 5.11 -27.50
CA LYS A 5 -34.23 4.34 -26.41
C LYS A 5 -32.89 3.77 -26.89
N SER A 6 -31.79 4.35 -26.43
CA SER A 6 -30.47 3.72 -26.51
C SER A 6 -30.46 2.47 -25.61
N GLN A 7 -30.51 1.30 -26.24
CA GLN A 7 -30.23 0.01 -25.61
C GLN A 7 -28.79 0.03 -25.07
N ARG A 8 -28.63 0.15 -23.75
CA ARG A 8 -27.37 -0.18 -23.07
C ARG A 8 -27.18 -1.69 -23.14
N ASN A 9 -26.52 -2.16 -24.18
CA ASN A 9 -26.00 -3.52 -24.21
C ASN A 9 -24.87 -3.63 -23.18
N SER A 10 -25.04 -4.54 -22.23
CA SER A 10 -24.02 -4.98 -21.27
C SER A 10 -22.86 -5.62 -22.04
N ILE A 11 -21.70 -4.95 -22.11
CA ILE A 11 -20.47 -5.42 -22.82
C ILE A 11 -19.79 -6.61 -22.11
N VAL A 12 -20.50 -7.36 -21.26
CA VAL A 12 -19.95 -8.56 -20.60
C VAL A 12 -20.93 -9.72 -20.74
N GLU A 13 -21.20 -10.11 -21.99
CA GLU A 13 -21.64 -11.46 -22.30
C GLU A 13 -20.46 -12.22 -22.92
N ASP A 14 -20.24 -13.42 -22.36
CA ASP A 14 -19.33 -14.49 -22.79
C ASP A 14 -17.96 -14.10 -23.34
N VAL A 15 -17.01 -13.86 -22.41
CA VAL A 15 -15.58 -13.92 -22.74
C VAL A 15 -15.23 -15.39 -23.01
N PHE A 16 -15.20 -15.75 -24.29
CA PHE A 16 -14.60 -17.00 -24.77
C PHE A 16 -13.10 -16.95 -24.48
N ILE A 17 -12.61 -17.88 -23.66
CA ILE A 17 -11.17 -18.05 -23.42
C ILE A 17 -10.68 -19.08 -24.43
N PRO A 18 -9.80 -18.72 -25.39
CA PRO A 18 -9.26 -19.64 -26.38
C PRO A 18 -8.63 -20.87 -25.70
N LYS A 19 -8.90 -22.07 -26.24
CA LYS A 19 -8.39 -23.34 -25.66
C LYS A 19 -6.86 -23.39 -25.65
N GLU A 20 -6.23 -22.68 -26.56
CA GLU A 20 -4.78 -22.53 -26.66
C GLU A 20 -4.23 -21.83 -25.41
N LEU A 21 -4.92 -20.81 -24.87
CA LEU A 21 -4.56 -20.11 -23.63
C LEU A 21 -4.79 -20.97 -22.37
N LEU A 22 -5.74 -21.91 -22.41
CA LEU A 22 -5.96 -22.86 -21.32
C LEU A 22 -4.87 -23.95 -21.30
N SER A 23 -4.33 -24.31 -22.47
CA SER A 23 -3.31 -25.36 -22.62
C SER A 23 -1.89 -24.95 -22.21
N THR A 24 -1.60 -23.64 -22.14
CA THR A 24 -0.27 -23.12 -21.78
C THR A 24 -0.10 -22.83 -20.29
N ALA A 25 -1.18 -22.81 -19.51
CA ALA A 25 -1.12 -22.53 -18.08
C ALA A 25 -0.57 -23.74 -17.28
N ARG A 26 0.67 -23.64 -16.79
CA ARG A 26 1.26 -24.61 -15.85
C ARG A 26 0.90 -24.22 -14.40
N PHE A 27 0.26 -25.14 -13.68
CA PHE A 27 -0.08 -25.00 -12.26
C PHE A 27 0.95 -25.72 -11.39
N ASN A 28 1.31 -25.11 -10.26
CA ASN A 28 2.35 -25.66 -9.37
C ASN A 28 1.81 -26.79 -8.48
N SER A 29 0.49 -26.97 -8.42
CA SER A 29 -0.14 -28.10 -7.73
C SER A 29 -1.50 -28.47 -8.32
N PRO A 30 -1.96 -29.73 -8.11
CA PRO A 30 -3.31 -30.16 -8.47
C PRO A 30 -4.42 -29.35 -7.78
N TRP A 31 -4.16 -28.82 -6.58
CA TRP A 31 -5.12 -28.01 -5.83
C TRP A 31 -5.31 -26.61 -6.43
N GLU A 32 -4.24 -26.02 -6.98
CA GLU A 32 -4.34 -24.75 -7.71
C GLU A 32 -5.13 -24.92 -9.01
N LEU A 33 -4.91 -26.02 -9.73
CA LEU A 33 -5.70 -26.37 -10.92
C LEU A 33 -7.17 -26.55 -10.56
N ALA A 34 -7.50 -27.33 -9.52
CA ALA A 34 -8.88 -27.56 -9.11
C ALA A 34 -9.60 -26.26 -8.67
N ARG A 35 -8.90 -25.40 -7.92
CA ARG A 35 -9.44 -24.09 -7.51
C ARG A 35 -9.66 -23.16 -8.70
N TRP A 36 -8.79 -23.25 -9.71
CA TRP A 36 -8.90 -22.49 -10.95
C TRP A 36 -10.05 -23.00 -11.84
N GLU A 37 -10.18 -24.30 -12.05
CA GLU A 37 -11.30 -24.90 -12.80
C GLU A 37 -12.66 -24.56 -12.17
N GLN A 38 -12.74 -24.52 -10.84
CA GLN A 38 -13.95 -24.10 -10.13
C GLN A 38 -14.28 -22.60 -10.30
N SER A 39 -13.30 -21.78 -10.63
CA SER A 39 -13.46 -20.33 -10.83
C SER A 39 -13.89 -19.95 -12.26
N LEU A 40 -13.83 -20.89 -13.21
CA LEU A 40 -14.25 -20.66 -14.60
C LEU A 40 -15.78 -20.67 -14.72
N PRO A 41 -16.37 -19.85 -15.60
CA PRO A 41 -17.77 -19.96 -16.01
C PRO A 41 -18.04 -21.36 -16.59
N ASP A 42 -19.25 -21.90 -16.41
CA ASP A 42 -19.58 -23.30 -16.74
C ASP A 42 -19.29 -23.69 -18.22
N ASN A 43 -19.36 -22.73 -19.14
CA ASN A 43 -19.05 -22.89 -20.57
C ASN A 43 -17.54 -23.01 -20.89
N ASN A 44 -16.65 -22.70 -19.93
CA ASN A 44 -15.19 -22.78 -20.11
C ASN A 44 -14.54 -23.90 -19.26
N ARG A 45 -15.33 -24.73 -18.57
CA ARG A 45 -14.80 -25.89 -17.84
C ARG A 45 -14.32 -26.96 -18.82
N ILE A 46 -13.08 -27.40 -18.66
CA ILE A 46 -12.49 -28.47 -19.47
C ILE A 46 -13.25 -29.76 -19.13
N SER A 47 -14.12 -30.18 -20.05
CA SER A 47 -14.75 -31.50 -19.99
C SER A 47 -13.73 -32.51 -20.51
N TYR A 48 -13.11 -33.25 -19.60
CA TYR A 48 -12.33 -34.42 -20.01
C TYR A 48 -13.27 -35.43 -20.68
N PRO A 49 -12.88 -36.03 -21.82
CA PRO A 49 -13.65 -37.12 -22.40
C PRO A 49 -13.77 -38.21 -21.33
N THR A 50 -15.02 -38.56 -21.02
CA THR A 50 -15.36 -39.61 -20.08
C THR A 50 -14.80 -40.92 -20.65
N SER A 51 -13.65 -41.36 -20.14
CA SER A 51 -13.13 -42.66 -20.48
C SER A 51 -14.13 -43.71 -20.01
N SER A 52 -14.38 -44.66 -20.90
CA SER A 52 -15.30 -45.78 -20.76
C SER A 52 -15.19 -46.44 -19.38
N GLN A 53 -16.35 -46.62 -18.78
CA GLN A 53 -16.59 -47.38 -17.57
C GLN A 53 -15.94 -48.77 -17.63
N THR A 54 -15.16 -49.12 -16.61
CA THR A 54 -15.14 -50.47 -16.05
C THR A 54 -15.64 -50.40 -14.62
N SER A 55 -16.64 -51.23 -14.36
CA SER A 55 -17.40 -51.38 -13.11
C SER A 55 -16.54 -51.66 -11.88
N SER A 56 -16.81 -50.97 -10.76
CA SER A 56 -17.37 -51.63 -9.56
C SER A 56 -17.87 -50.62 -8.50
N SER A 57 -19.05 -50.92 -7.95
CA SER A 57 -19.58 -50.57 -6.63
C SER A 57 -19.60 -49.10 -6.15
N ARG A 58 -20.78 -48.47 -6.28
CA ARG A 58 -21.28 -47.40 -5.37
C ARG A 58 -21.69 -47.99 -4.01
N PRO A 59 -21.83 -47.17 -2.94
CA PRO A 59 -23.11 -46.52 -2.59
C PRO A 59 -22.92 -45.05 -2.13
N LEU A 60 -23.87 -44.11 -2.03
CA LEU A 60 -25.32 -43.98 -2.25
C LEU A 60 -25.60 -42.46 -2.27
N SER A 61 -26.48 -42.00 -3.16
CA SER A 61 -26.90 -40.58 -3.26
C SER A 61 -28.21 -40.32 -2.49
N LEU A 62 -28.25 -39.23 -1.72
CA LEU A 62 -29.46 -38.62 -1.17
C LEU A 62 -29.86 -37.42 -2.05
N SER A 63 -30.53 -37.70 -3.16
CA SER A 63 -31.25 -36.71 -3.95
C SER A 63 -32.57 -37.31 -4.40
N ALA A 64 -33.42 -37.58 -3.42
CA ALA A 64 -34.84 -37.83 -3.61
C ALA A 64 -35.62 -36.86 -2.72
N LEU A 65 -36.62 -36.22 -3.35
CA LEU A 65 -37.77 -35.51 -2.76
C LEU A 65 -37.82 -33.99 -2.96
N ARG A 66 -38.64 -33.66 -3.97
CA ARG A 66 -39.80 -32.75 -3.92
C ARG A 66 -39.62 -31.29 -4.33
N SER A 67 -39.90 -31.10 -5.61
CA SER A 67 -40.80 -30.07 -6.16
C SER A 67 -42.12 -29.92 -5.37
N VAL A 68 -42.50 -28.69 -5.02
CA VAL A 68 -43.90 -28.29 -4.77
C VAL A 68 -44.16 -26.89 -5.34
N ALA A 69 -45.39 -26.72 -5.81
CA ALA A 69 -45.96 -25.71 -6.67
C ALA A 69 -45.99 -24.25 -6.17
N ARG A 70 -46.03 -23.33 -7.15
CA ARG A 70 -46.51 -21.94 -7.04
C ARG A 70 -48.01 -21.88 -6.71
N PRO A 71 -48.46 -20.76 -6.11
CA PRO A 71 -49.74 -20.17 -6.46
C PRO A 71 -49.60 -18.77 -7.08
N ARG A 72 -50.50 -18.49 -8.03
CA ARG A 72 -50.79 -17.19 -8.65
C ARG A 72 -51.97 -16.54 -7.94
N SER A 73 -51.96 -15.21 -7.80
CA SER A 73 -53.08 -14.24 -7.77
C SER A 73 -52.66 -13.03 -6.92
N ALA A 74 -53.13 -11.80 -7.05
CA ALA A 74 -54.01 -11.11 -8.00
C ALA A 74 -53.69 -9.60 -7.91
N ILE A 75 -54.04 -8.88 -8.97
CA ILE A 75 -53.98 -7.41 -9.09
C ILE A 75 -55.22 -6.81 -8.41
N ARG A 76 -55.07 -5.70 -7.65
CA ARG A 76 -55.99 -4.54 -7.67
C ARG A 76 -55.40 -3.26 -7.02
N PRO A 77 -55.90 -2.06 -7.36
CA PRO A 77 -55.21 -0.76 -7.23
C PRO A 77 -55.84 0.23 -6.20
N ARG A 78 -55.25 1.44 -6.14
CA ARG A 78 -55.56 2.70 -5.38
C ARG A 78 -54.73 2.84 -4.09
N GLY A 79 -54.15 3.98 -3.72
CA GLY A 79 -54.21 5.37 -4.20
C GLY A 79 -54.12 6.31 -2.99
N ARG A 80 -53.39 7.45 -3.13
CA ARG A 80 -53.14 8.53 -2.12
C ARG A 80 -52.26 8.12 -0.93
N SER A 81 -51.35 8.93 -0.39
CA SER A 81 -50.97 10.34 -0.57
C SER A 81 -49.66 10.57 0.20
N ASP A 82 -48.62 11.08 -0.44
CA ASP A 82 -47.38 11.50 0.24
C ASP A 82 -47.52 12.95 0.75
N PRO A 83 -47.13 13.26 2.01
CA PRO A 83 -46.75 14.60 2.42
C PRO A 83 -45.22 14.81 2.31
N PRO A 84 -44.76 16.06 2.12
CA PRO A 84 -43.41 16.37 1.69
C PRO A 84 -42.43 16.38 2.86
N ALA A 85 -41.23 15.82 2.68
CA ALA A 85 -40.16 15.94 3.65
C ALA A 85 -38.82 16.28 3.00
N PHE A 86 -38.38 17.50 3.31
CA PHE A 86 -37.00 17.92 3.53
C PHE A 86 -35.99 17.76 2.37
N GLN A 87 -35.91 18.82 1.57
CA GLN A 87 -34.66 19.24 0.93
C GLN A 87 -33.67 19.67 2.03
N GLY A 88 -32.57 18.92 2.16
CA GLY A 88 -31.39 19.30 2.93
C GLY A 88 -30.17 18.74 2.21
N GLY A 89 -29.50 19.59 1.43
CA GLY A 89 -28.37 19.22 0.60
C GLY A 89 -27.14 18.82 1.42
N LEU A 90 -26.47 17.75 1.00
CA LEU A 90 -25.15 17.37 1.49
C LEU A 90 -24.32 16.77 0.35
N PHE A 91 -23.40 17.61 -0.16
CA PHE A 91 -22.13 17.32 -0.84
C PHE A 91 -22.06 16.14 -1.84
N ASP A 92 -22.32 16.44 -3.11
CA ASP A 92 -21.77 15.70 -4.26
C ASP A 92 -20.42 16.33 -4.66
N TYR A 93 -19.33 15.58 -4.50
CA TYR A 93 -18.00 15.94 -5.02
C TYR A 93 -17.46 14.74 -5.80
N PHE A 94 -17.96 14.57 -7.02
CA PHE A 94 -17.29 13.87 -8.10
C PHE A 94 -17.66 14.61 -9.40
N ASP A 95 -16.69 15.37 -9.91
CA ASP A 95 -16.79 16.14 -11.15
C ASP A 95 -17.28 15.28 -12.32
N LYS A 96 -18.31 15.78 -13.01
CA LYS A 96 -18.61 15.41 -14.40
C LYS A 96 -17.82 16.37 -15.30
N PRO A 97 -17.01 15.88 -16.26
CA PRO A 97 -16.44 16.78 -17.25
C PRO A 97 -17.55 17.24 -18.22
N THR A 98 -17.78 18.55 -18.26
CA THR A 98 -18.49 19.24 -19.35
C THR A 98 -17.65 19.18 -20.61
N PHE A 99 -18.16 18.53 -21.66
CA PHE A 99 -17.59 18.57 -23.01
C PHE A 99 -18.31 19.64 -23.83
N GLU A 100 -17.54 20.55 -24.42
CA GLU A 100 -17.97 21.31 -25.60
C GLU A 100 -17.90 20.40 -26.84
N PRO A 101 -18.91 20.43 -27.74
CA PRO A 101 -18.85 19.64 -28.97
C PRO A 101 -17.96 20.31 -30.02
N ALA A 102 -17.01 19.54 -30.56
CA ALA A 102 -16.24 19.93 -31.74
C ALA A 102 -17.09 19.87 -33.02
N ALA A 103 -16.79 20.76 -33.96
CA ALA A 103 -17.47 20.94 -35.24
C ALA A 103 -17.42 19.70 -36.16
N PRO A 104 -18.40 19.52 -37.08
CA PRO A 104 -18.48 18.37 -37.97
C PRO A 104 -17.46 18.49 -39.12
N ILE A 105 -16.73 17.42 -39.41
CA ILE A 105 -15.90 17.29 -40.61
C ILE A 105 -16.48 16.17 -41.49
N LEU A 106 -16.55 16.51 -42.79
CA LEU A 106 -17.15 15.83 -43.94
C LEU A 106 -16.91 14.32 -44.06
N GLU A 107 -17.99 13.60 -44.40
CA GLU A 107 -17.97 12.31 -45.09
C GLU A 107 -17.55 12.50 -46.55
N THR A 108 -16.48 11.84 -46.99
CA THR A 108 -16.27 11.39 -48.38
C THR A 108 -15.15 10.35 -48.40
N ASP A 109 -15.50 9.07 -48.51
CA ASP A 109 -15.16 8.23 -49.67
C ASP A 109 -15.24 6.72 -49.35
N ALA A 110 -15.77 6.00 -50.34
CA ALA A 110 -16.28 4.64 -50.24
C ALA A 110 -15.19 3.56 -50.15
N ILE A 111 -15.47 2.57 -49.31
CA ILE A 111 -14.72 1.33 -49.14
C ILE A 111 -14.87 0.45 -50.40
N SER A 112 -13.76 0.02 -50.99
CA SER A 112 -13.71 -1.10 -51.95
C SER A 112 -13.30 -2.39 -51.23
N PRO A 113 -13.95 -3.53 -51.46
CA PRO A 113 -13.59 -4.80 -50.82
C PRO A 113 -12.32 -5.42 -51.44
N PRO A 114 -11.47 -6.10 -50.66
CA PRO A 114 -10.22 -6.67 -51.14
C PRO A 114 -10.45 -7.95 -51.96
N GLN A 115 -9.74 -8.06 -53.08
CA GLN A 115 -9.63 -9.29 -53.86
C GLN A 115 -8.79 -10.34 -53.13
N ASN A 116 -9.32 -11.57 -53.11
CA ASN A 116 -8.66 -12.77 -52.62
C ASN A 116 -7.38 -13.07 -53.43
N ALA A 117 -6.22 -13.06 -52.77
CA ALA A 117 -5.02 -13.70 -53.28
C ALA A 117 -4.70 -14.91 -52.39
N MET A 118 -4.94 -16.10 -52.93
CA MET A 118 -4.44 -17.37 -52.42
C MET A 118 -2.90 -17.32 -52.40
N LEU A 119 -2.30 -17.62 -51.25
CA LEU A 119 -0.89 -18.00 -51.17
C LEU A 119 -0.80 -19.42 -50.60
N SER A 120 -0.21 -20.30 -51.40
CA SER A 120 0.08 -21.70 -51.09
C SER A 120 1.10 -21.84 -49.95
N PRO A 121 1.04 -22.92 -49.15
CA PRO A 121 1.98 -23.16 -48.06
C PRO A 121 3.30 -23.72 -48.60
N GLN A 122 4.43 -23.08 -48.26
CA GLN A 122 5.75 -23.69 -48.37
C GLN A 122 6.28 -24.14 -47.00
N PRO A 123 7.10 -25.21 -46.95
CA PRO A 123 7.28 -26.04 -45.77
C PRO A 123 8.38 -25.52 -44.82
N LEU A 124 8.10 -25.70 -43.53
CA LEU A 124 8.99 -25.51 -42.39
C LEU A 124 10.35 -26.20 -42.58
N SER A 125 11.42 -25.42 -42.71
CA SER A 125 12.79 -25.88 -42.45
C SER A 125 13.08 -25.82 -40.95
N LYS A 126 13.50 -26.97 -40.42
CA LYS A 126 13.88 -27.20 -39.02
C LYS A 126 15.15 -26.46 -38.61
N ALA A 127 15.16 -26.13 -37.31
CA ALA A 127 16.30 -26.05 -36.40
C ALA A 127 17.14 -24.76 -36.38
N SER A 128 16.92 -24.00 -35.30
CA SER A 128 18.00 -23.44 -34.48
C SER A 128 17.49 -23.41 -33.04
N SER A 129 17.92 -24.39 -32.24
CA SER A 129 17.70 -24.44 -30.80
C SER A 129 18.67 -23.46 -30.14
N GLN A 130 18.30 -22.17 -30.11
CA GLN A 130 18.90 -21.24 -29.17
C GLN A 130 18.28 -21.48 -27.79
N SER A 131 19.15 -21.66 -26.80
CA SER A 131 18.83 -21.72 -25.38
C SER A 131 18.14 -20.41 -24.95
N ILE A 132 16.80 -20.39 -25.01
CA ILE A 132 16.00 -19.33 -24.43
C ILE A 132 16.14 -19.42 -22.92
N SER A 133 16.55 -18.30 -22.32
CA SER A 133 16.86 -18.15 -20.91
C SER A 133 15.69 -18.60 -20.02
N SER A 134 16.00 -19.27 -18.91
CA SER A 134 15.00 -19.70 -17.93
C SER A 134 14.29 -18.55 -17.21
N GLY A 135 14.80 -17.31 -17.31
CA GLY A 135 14.19 -16.10 -16.73
C GLY A 135 12.99 -15.59 -17.53
N ASP A 136 13.08 -15.63 -18.86
CA ASP A 136 12.05 -15.16 -19.80
C ASP A 136 10.71 -15.86 -19.65
N ASN A 137 10.78 -17.18 -19.47
CA ASN A 137 9.58 -17.97 -19.30
C ASN A 137 8.87 -17.59 -17.99
N SER A 138 9.59 -17.15 -16.95
CA SER A 138 8.98 -16.87 -15.65
C SER A 138 8.09 -15.63 -15.63
N LEU A 139 8.54 -14.48 -16.17
CA LEU A 139 7.78 -13.23 -16.14
C LEU A 139 6.67 -13.23 -17.19
N GLN A 140 6.92 -13.86 -18.35
CA GLN A 140 5.88 -14.09 -19.36
C GLN A 140 4.80 -15.07 -18.85
N GLU A 141 5.18 -16.12 -18.11
CA GLU A 141 4.20 -16.98 -17.43
C GLU A 141 3.40 -16.22 -16.37
N VAL A 142 4.05 -15.33 -15.60
CA VAL A 142 3.36 -14.45 -14.65
C VAL A 142 2.37 -13.54 -15.38
N TYR A 143 2.74 -13.00 -16.54
CA TYR A 143 1.85 -12.18 -17.36
C TYR A 143 0.62 -12.94 -17.86
N GLU A 144 0.80 -14.13 -18.43
CA GLU A 144 -0.33 -14.94 -18.88
C GLU A 144 -1.22 -15.38 -17.70
N LYS A 145 -0.62 -15.73 -16.55
CA LYS A 145 -1.36 -15.98 -15.30
C LYS A 145 -2.13 -14.75 -14.83
N ALA A 146 -1.53 -13.56 -14.87
CA ALA A 146 -2.16 -12.30 -14.49
C ALA A 146 -3.29 -11.90 -15.44
N LYS A 147 -3.15 -12.17 -16.75
CA LYS A 147 -4.19 -11.95 -17.76
C LYS A 147 -5.42 -12.83 -17.49
N LEU A 148 -5.20 -14.12 -17.24
CA LEU A 148 -6.28 -15.07 -16.91
C LEU A 148 -6.94 -14.72 -15.57
N ARG A 149 -6.15 -14.44 -14.52
CA ARG A 149 -6.67 -14.06 -13.19
C ARG A 149 -7.37 -12.72 -13.21
N GLY A 150 -6.85 -11.71 -13.90
CA GLY A 150 -7.43 -10.37 -13.98
C GLY A 150 -8.86 -10.38 -14.52
N VAL A 151 -9.14 -11.20 -15.54
CA VAL A 151 -10.49 -11.40 -16.07
C VAL A 151 -11.37 -12.16 -15.07
N ALA A 152 -10.86 -13.24 -14.45
CA ALA A 152 -11.60 -14.03 -13.46
C ALA A 152 -11.90 -13.27 -12.14
N ILE A 153 -11.11 -12.25 -11.81
CA ILE A 153 -11.23 -11.45 -10.58
C ILE A 153 -12.34 -10.40 -10.69
N GLN A 154 -12.71 -9.95 -11.89
CA GLN A 154 -13.74 -8.93 -12.06
C GLN A 154 -15.15 -9.48 -11.79
N ARG A 155 -15.74 -9.08 -10.66
CA ARG A 155 -17.14 -9.37 -10.37
C ARG A 155 -18.05 -8.60 -11.33
N ARG A 156 -19.08 -9.29 -11.85
CA ARG A 156 -20.20 -8.65 -12.58
C ARG A 156 -20.85 -7.56 -11.72
N HIS A 157 -21.33 -6.48 -12.35
CA HIS A 157 -21.87 -5.33 -11.63
C HIS A 157 -22.99 -5.70 -10.64
N TRP A 158 -23.94 -6.55 -11.06
CA TRP A 158 -25.03 -7.00 -10.19
C TRP A 158 -24.54 -7.84 -8.99
N VAL A 159 -23.46 -8.62 -9.15
CA VAL A 159 -22.84 -9.36 -8.04
C VAL A 159 -22.17 -8.42 -7.05
N ARG A 160 -21.55 -7.33 -7.52
CA ARG A 160 -20.99 -6.28 -6.64
C ARG A 160 -22.08 -5.60 -5.83
N LEU A 161 -23.18 -5.22 -6.48
CA LEU A 161 -24.34 -4.63 -5.81
C LEU A 161 -24.96 -5.60 -4.80
N LEU A 162 -25.19 -6.86 -5.19
CA LEU A 162 -25.73 -7.89 -4.31
C LEU A 162 -24.83 -8.10 -3.09
N PHE A 163 -23.51 -8.19 -3.29
CA PHE A 163 -22.54 -8.30 -2.20
C PHE A 163 -22.63 -7.09 -1.27
N GLU A 164 -22.53 -5.87 -1.81
CA GLU A 164 -22.59 -4.63 -1.02
C GLU A 164 -23.88 -4.54 -0.19
N TRP A 165 -25.04 -4.73 -0.83
CA TRP A 165 -26.33 -4.68 -0.14
C TRP A 165 -26.51 -5.83 0.85
N SER A 166 -26.00 -7.03 0.57
CA SER A 166 -26.04 -8.15 1.51
C SER A 166 -25.27 -7.85 2.80
N ILE A 167 -24.12 -7.18 2.70
CA ILE A 167 -23.34 -6.76 3.86
C ILE A 167 -24.05 -5.64 4.62
N TYR A 168 -24.64 -4.66 3.93
CA TYR A 168 -25.45 -3.63 4.63
C TYR A 168 -26.64 -4.22 5.36
N VAL A 169 -27.37 -5.16 4.74
CA VAL A 169 -28.46 -5.89 5.39
C VAL A 169 -27.91 -6.67 6.59
N LEU A 170 -26.79 -7.37 6.45
CA LEU A 170 -26.15 -8.07 7.57
C LEU A 170 -25.78 -7.12 8.71
N LEU A 171 -25.25 -5.93 8.43
CA LEU A 171 -24.93 -4.92 9.44
C LEU A 171 -26.19 -4.42 10.16
N VAL A 172 -27.28 -4.14 9.43
CA VAL A 172 -28.57 -3.74 10.03
C VAL A 172 -29.14 -4.86 10.89
N LEU A 173 -29.12 -6.09 10.40
CA LEU A 173 -29.54 -7.28 11.14
C LEU A 173 -28.67 -7.48 12.39
N PHE A 174 -27.36 -7.26 12.29
CA PHE A 174 -26.46 -7.34 13.43
C PHE A 174 -26.79 -6.27 14.48
N VAL A 175 -26.97 -5.02 14.08
CA VAL A 175 -27.38 -3.94 15.00
C VAL A 175 -28.70 -4.28 15.69
N TYR A 176 -29.72 -4.69 14.94
CA TYR A 176 -31.01 -5.00 15.52
C TYR A 176 -31.00 -6.29 16.34
N PHE A 177 -30.65 -7.43 15.74
CA PHE A 177 -30.76 -8.73 16.39
C PHE A 177 -29.66 -9.01 17.41
N VAL A 178 -28.46 -8.42 17.28
CA VAL A 178 -27.34 -8.67 18.21
C VAL A 178 -27.19 -7.54 19.24
N LEU A 179 -27.18 -6.28 18.82
CA LEU A 179 -26.91 -5.16 19.74
C LEU A 179 -28.15 -4.70 20.52
N VAL A 180 -29.30 -4.52 19.84
CA VAL A 180 -30.53 -3.96 20.42
C VAL A 180 -31.46 -5.04 21.00
N GLY A 181 -31.87 -6.00 20.17
CA GLY A 181 -32.74 -7.14 20.49
C GLY A 181 -34.22 -6.84 20.75
N MET A 182 -34.57 -5.60 21.13
CA MET A 182 -35.90 -5.25 21.62
C MET A 182 -36.97 -5.16 20.50
N PRO A 183 -38.22 -5.59 20.74
CA PRO A 183 -38.74 -6.20 21.97
C PRO A 183 -38.54 -7.73 22.07
N LEU A 184 -37.91 -8.36 21.08
CA LEU A 184 -37.80 -9.83 20.99
C LEU A 184 -36.98 -10.43 22.15
N TRP A 185 -35.86 -9.79 22.48
CA TRP A 185 -35.00 -10.13 23.60
C TRP A 185 -34.17 -8.92 24.01
N LYS A 186 -33.34 -9.04 25.05
CA LYS A 186 -32.44 -7.95 25.45
C LYS A 186 -31.10 -8.13 24.75
N GLY A 187 -30.75 -7.27 23.80
CA GLY A 187 -29.52 -7.40 23.02
C GLY A 187 -28.24 -7.20 23.82
N GLY A 188 -27.10 -7.35 23.14
CA GLY A 188 -25.76 -7.30 23.72
C GLY A 188 -25.44 -6.01 24.47
N VAL A 189 -25.96 -4.86 24.04
CA VAL A 189 -25.75 -3.58 24.75
C VAL A 189 -26.45 -3.58 26.11
N TRP A 190 -27.65 -4.16 26.19
CA TRP A 190 -28.36 -4.30 27.47
C TRP A 190 -27.65 -5.27 28.41
N TRP A 191 -27.18 -6.42 27.90
CA TRP A 191 -26.42 -7.36 28.72
C TRP A 191 -25.09 -6.79 29.18
N LEU A 192 -24.41 -6.01 28.33
CA LEU A 192 -23.20 -5.30 28.71
C LEU A 192 -23.49 -4.31 29.85
N TYR A 193 -24.56 -3.53 29.75
CA TYR A 193 -25.01 -2.65 30.84
C TYR A 193 -25.28 -3.44 32.12
N TRP A 194 -26.04 -4.55 32.03
CA TRP A 194 -26.35 -5.38 33.19
C TRP A 194 -25.10 -5.99 33.84
N VAL A 195 -24.14 -6.46 33.04
CA VAL A 195 -22.86 -7.00 33.52
C VAL A 195 -22.06 -5.90 34.22
N VAL A 196 -21.91 -4.73 33.60
CA VAL A 196 -21.17 -3.60 34.20
C VAL A 196 -21.81 -3.16 35.53
N GLN A 197 -23.14 -3.14 35.61
CA GLN A 197 -23.85 -2.75 36.82
C GLN A 197 -23.80 -3.79 37.94
N ASN A 198 -23.92 -5.09 37.61
CA ASN A 198 -24.22 -6.13 38.62
C ASN A 198 -23.10 -7.14 38.86
N LYS A 199 -22.18 -7.32 37.91
CA LYS A 199 -21.17 -8.41 37.95
C LYS A 199 -19.75 -7.91 37.80
N PHE A 200 -19.53 -6.82 37.10
CA PHE A 200 -18.20 -6.35 36.79
C PHE A 200 -17.56 -5.71 38.02
N VAL A 201 -16.40 -6.23 38.43
CA VAL A 201 -15.52 -5.52 39.37
C VAL A 201 -14.85 -4.43 38.57
N ILE A 202 -15.57 -3.33 38.39
CA ILE A 202 -15.17 -2.18 37.57
C ILE A 202 -13.73 -1.76 37.90
N GLN A 203 -13.37 -1.69 39.18
CA GLN A 203 -12.02 -1.34 39.61
C GLN A 203 -10.93 -2.28 39.04
N GLY A 204 -11.13 -3.60 39.11
CA GLY A 204 -10.16 -4.59 38.64
C GLY A 204 -10.04 -4.61 37.12
N GLY A 205 -11.17 -4.59 36.40
CA GLY A 205 -11.16 -4.56 34.93
C GLY A 205 -10.45 -3.33 34.37
N TYR A 206 -10.75 -2.15 34.93
CA TYR A 206 -10.07 -0.91 34.52
C TYR A 206 -8.60 -0.88 34.92
N ALA A 207 -8.21 -1.43 36.08
CA ALA A 207 -6.80 -1.52 36.46
C ALA A 207 -5.98 -2.34 35.47
N ILE A 208 -6.55 -3.42 34.92
CA ILE A 208 -5.91 -4.23 33.87
C ILE A 208 -5.77 -3.42 32.57
N VAL A 209 -6.86 -2.79 32.11
CA VAL A 209 -6.87 -2.01 30.86
C VAL A 209 -5.90 -0.83 30.92
N ILE A 210 -5.94 -0.05 32.01
CA ILE A 210 -5.04 1.09 32.21
C ILE A 210 -3.61 0.60 32.47
N GLY A 211 -3.43 -0.47 33.23
CA GLY A 211 -2.11 -1.06 33.47
C GLY A 211 -1.44 -1.51 32.17
N LEU A 212 -2.18 -2.17 31.28
CA LEU A 212 -1.66 -2.57 29.97
C LEU A 212 -1.36 -1.35 29.08
N ALA A 213 -2.23 -0.34 29.09
CA ALA A 213 -1.98 0.91 28.37
C ALA A 213 -0.75 1.65 28.90
N ALA A 214 -0.54 1.66 30.23
CA ALA A 214 0.64 2.22 30.87
C ALA A 214 1.91 1.46 30.47
N LEU A 215 1.88 0.13 30.47
CA LEU A 215 2.99 -0.69 30.00
C LEU A 215 3.37 -0.36 28.56
N TYR A 216 2.41 -0.36 27.63
CA TYR A 216 2.70 -0.03 26.23
C TYR A 216 3.16 1.42 26.03
N ALA A 217 2.68 2.37 26.84
CA ALA A 217 3.10 3.76 26.74
C ALA A 217 4.52 3.99 27.32
N PHE A 218 4.85 3.39 28.45
CA PHE A 218 6.10 3.68 29.18
C PHE A 218 7.25 2.74 28.85
N CYS A 219 7.01 1.50 28.44
CA CYS A 219 8.08 0.57 28.06
C CYS A 219 9.00 1.13 26.94
N PRO A 220 8.49 1.79 25.88
CA PRO A 220 9.34 2.44 24.89
C PRO A 220 10.30 3.48 25.46
N LEU A 221 9.94 4.16 26.56
CA LEU A 221 10.79 5.16 27.21
C LEU A 221 12.00 4.54 27.93
N LEU A 222 12.06 3.21 28.05
CA LEU A 222 13.20 2.52 28.66
C LEU A 222 14.42 2.43 27.74
N ILE A 223 14.26 2.73 26.45
CA ILE A 223 15.36 2.81 25.50
C ILE A 223 15.62 4.26 25.09
N LEU A 224 16.87 4.59 24.81
CA LEU A 224 17.22 5.88 24.22
C LEU A 224 17.32 5.72 22.71
N PHE A 225 17.07 6.82 21.99
CA PHE A 225 17.44 6.91 20.59
C PHE A 225 18.95 6.73 20.43
N GLU A 226 19.35 6.16 19.30
CA GLU A 226 20.77 6.06 18.93
C GLU A 226 21.41 7.45 18.87
N LYS A 227 22.73 7.54 19.04
CA LYS A 227 23.43 8.82 18.92
C LYS A 227 23.34 9.33 17.48
N ASP A 228 23.25 10.65 17.34
CA ASP A 228 23.33 11.30 16.03
C ASP A 228 24.65 10.89 15.33
N PRO A 229 24.66 10.75 14.00
CA PRO A 229 25.90 10.51 13.27
C PRO A 229 26.87 11.66 13.57
N ASN A 230 28.07 11.34 14.06
CA ASN A 230 29.01 12.33 14.54
C ASN A 230 29.49 13.20 13.37
N PRO A 231 29.30 14.54 13.37
CA PRO A 231 29.78 15.39 12.29
C PRO A 231 31.31 15.44 12.19
N SER A 232 32.05 15.09 13.26
CA SER A 232 33.50 14.83 13.21
C SER A 232 33.74 13.34 12.94
N VAL A 233 33.22 12.87 11.81
CA VAL A 233 33.17 11.44 11.47
C VAL A 233 34.59 10.86 11.50
N GLU A 234 34.80 9.75 12.22
CA GLU A 234 36.00 8.94 12.04
C GLU A 234 36.01 8.44 10.59
N GLU A 235 37.14 8.52 9.87
CA GLU A 235 37.21 8.19 8.43
C GLU A 235 36.52 6.87 8.07
N GLN A 236 36.56 5.89 8.98
CA GLN A 236 35.91 4.58 8.85
C GLN A 236 34.37 4.63 8.72
N ASP A 237 33.68 5.52 9.44
CA ASP A 237 32.22 5.62 9.38
C ASP A 237 31.75 6.26 8.05
N LEU A 238 32.55 7.17 7.49
CA LEU A 238 32.30 7.74 6.15
C LEU A 238 32.55 6.71 5.06
N GLU A 239 33.63 5.95 5.17
CA GLU A 239 33.96 4.88 4.22
C GLU A 239 32.87 3.82 4.21
N GLN A 240 32.44 3.35 5.38
CA GLN A 240 31.36 2.36 5.48
C GLN A 240 30.03 2.87 4.91
N ASN A 241 29.68 4.14 5.17
CA ASN A 241 28.47 4.74 4.60
C ASN A 241 28.57 4.86 3.08
N SER A 242 29.74 5.24 2.56
CA SER A 242 30.02 5.32 1.12
C SER A 242 29.92 3.95 0.45
N ASP A 243 30.44 2.90 1.08
CA ASP A 243 30.32 1.53 0.58
C ASP A 243 28.87 1.03 0.61
N ASN A 244 28.14 1.33 1.67
CA ASN A 244 26.71 1.02 1.78
C ASN A 244 25.88 1.75 0.69
N VAL A 245 26.23 2.99 0.36
CA VAL A 245 25.58 3.75 -0.73
C VAL A 245 25.77 3.04 -2.07
N LYS A 246 26.96 2.50 -2.38
CA LYS A 246 27.24 1.85 -3.67
C LYS A 246 26.31 0.68 -3.97
N SER A 247 25.90 -0.09 -2.96
CA SER A 247 24.99 -1.24 -3.11
C SER A 247 23.51 -0.91 -2.87
N THR A 248 23.18 0.37 -2.68
CA THR A 248 21.83 0.80 -2.29
C THR A 248 21.23 1.78 -3.29
N ALA A 249 20.06 1.43 -3.83
CA ALA A 249 19.24 2.34 -4.63
C ALA A 249 18.34 3.21 -3.75
N LEU A 250 17.99 4.40 -4.24
CA LEU A 250 16.94 5.26 -3.68
C LEU A 250 15.73 5.25 -4.62
N LEU A 251 14.58 4.80 -4.13
CA LEU A 251 13.32 4.73 -4.88
C LEU A 251 12.34 5.79 -4.37
N ILE A 252 11.91 6.68 -5.25
CA ILE A 252 11.02 7.80 -4.94
C ILE A 252 9.75 7.68 -5.80
N PRO A 253 8.68 7.01 -5.33
CA PRO A 253 7.38 7.00 -6.00
C PRO A 253 6.73 8.40 -5.96
N CYS A 254 6.34 8.92 -7.11
CA CYS A 254 5.82 10.28 -7.28
C CYS A 254 4.41 10.28 -7.89
N TYR A 255 3.52 11.12 -7.37
CA TYR A 255 2.22 11.40 -7.96
C TYR A 255 1.95 12.90 -7.96
N LYS A 256 1.99 13.51 -9.15
CA LYS A 256 1.86 14.97 -9.33
C LYS A 256 2.84 15.76 -8.46
N SER A 257 4.12 15.42 -8.58
CA SER A 257 5.17 15.83 -7.63
C SER A 257 6.07 16.95 -8.17
N ALA A 258 5.77 17.54 -9.35
CA ALA A 258 6.61 18.55 -9.98
C ALA A 258 6.93 19.75 -9.05
N SER A 259 5.99 20.14 -8.18
CA SER A 259 6.18 21.27 -7.26
C SER A 259 6.95 20.93 -5.97
N ILE A 260 7.20 19.66 -5.68
CA ILE A 260 7.75 19.20 -4.38
C ILE A 260 9.03 18.37 -4.51
N ILE A 261 9.26 17.71 -5.66
CA ILE A 261 10.36 16.75 -5.82
C ILE A 261 11.75 17.41 -5.85
N GLY A 262 11.87 18.67 -6.28
CA GLY A 262 13.16 19.37 -6.40
C GLY A 262 13.98 19.39 -5.11
N PRO A 263 13.44 19.92 -3.99
CA PRO A 263 14.11 19.88 -2.69
C PRO A 263 14.50 18.48 -2.20
N THR A 264 13.69 17.46 -2.51
CA THR A 264 14.01 16.06 -2.18
C THR A 264 15.20 15.56 -2.99
N LEU A 265 15.30 15.90 -4.28
CA LEU A 265 16.46 15.57 -5.11
C LEU A 265 17.73 16.33 -4.67
N ASP A 266 17.61 17.60 -4.32
CA ASP A 266 18.72 18.40 -3.76
C ASP A 266 19.30 17.77 -2.49
N ALA A 267 18.44 17.21 -1.64
CA ALA A 267 18.84 16.49 -0.43
C ALA A 267 19.45 15.12 -0.76
N ALA A 268 18.82 14.36 -1.64
CA ALA A 268 19.25 13.01 -2.02
C ALA A 268 20.63 12.98 -2.70
N LEU A 269 20.92 13.94 -3.58
CA LEU A 269 22.19 14.02 -4.32
C LEU A 269 23.41 14.34 -3.45
N LYS A 270 23.20 14.75 -2.20
CA LYS A 270 24.28 14.91 -1.22
C LYS A 270 24.77 13.57 -0.65
N ILE A 271 23.98 12.51 -0.83
CA ILE A 271 24.19 11.19 -0.24
C ILE A 271 24.39 10.14 -1.32
N PHE A 272 23.50 10.12 -2.32
CA PHE A 272 23.49 9.14 -3.38
C PHE A 272 24.08 9.72 -4.67
N PRO A 273 24.88 8.93 -5.42
CA PRO A 273 25.19 9.27 -6.79
C PRO A 273 23.92 9.21 -7.64
N LYS A 274 23.85 10.03 -8.69
CA LYS A 274 22.64 10.21 -9.52
C LYS A 274 22.14 8.91 -10.14
N GLU A 275 23.04 7.95 -10.40
CA GLU A 275 22.74 6.63 -10.96
C GLU A 275 21.95 5.73 -9.99
N ASN A 276 22.06 5.99 -8.68
CA ASN A 276 21.37 5.23 -7.65
C ASN A 276 19.95 5.76 -7.37
N ILE A 277 19.60 6.94 -7.90
CA ILE A 277 18.32 7.60 -7.62
C ILE A 277 17.34 7.27 -8.75
N PHE A 278 16.18 6.74 -8.37
CA PHE A 278 15.09 6.40 -9.27
C PHE A 278 13.83 7.15 -8.85
N VAL A 279 13.40 8.10 -9.69
CA VAL A 279 12.11 8.79 -9.56
C VAL A 279 11.08 8.03 -10.38
N ILE A 280 10.06 7.48 -9.72
CA ILE A 280 9.02 6.67 -10.35
C ILE A 280 7.69 7.43 -10.32
N ALA A 281 7.48 8.29 -11.31
CA ALA A 281 6.25 9.05 -11.46
C ALA A 281 5.12 8.13 -11.97
N ASN A 282 3.93 8.24 -11.39
CA ASN A 282 2.83 7.34 -11.69
C ASN A 282 1.48 8.05 -11.88
N GLY A 283 0.58 7.45 -12.65
CA GLY A 283 -0.78 8.00 -12.84
C GLY A 283 -1.63 7.15 -13.78
N ASN A 284 -2.96 7.26 -13.67
CA ASN A 284 -3.89 6.54 -14.56
C ASN A 284 -3.99 7.20 -15.95
N SER A 285 -2.86 7.42 -16.60
CA SER A 285 -2.73 8.10 -17.90
C SER A 285 -1.57 7.54 -18.70
N GLN A 286 -1.69 7.53 -20.03
CA GLN A 286 -0.58 7.15 -20.91
C GLN A 286 0.54 8.20 -20.92
N THR A 287 0.17 9.47 -20.78
CA THR A 287 1.10 10.59 -20.69
C THR A 287 1.24 11.05 -19.24
N PRO A 288 2.40 11.62 -18.85
CA PRO A 288 2.59 12.23 -17.53
C PRO A 288 1.45 13.18 -17.14
N LEU A 289 1.12 13.18 -15.84
CA LEU A 289 0.03 14.03 -15.30
C LEU A 289 0.49 15.46 -15.00
N ASP A 290 1.79 15.68 -14.92
CA ASP A 290 2.44 16.95 -14.66
C ASP A 290 3.89 16.93 -15.17
N ASN A 291 4.62 18.01 -14.93
CA ASN A 291 5.97 18.21 -15.45
C ASN A 291 7.07 17.63 -14.52
N THR A 292 6.80 16.51 -13.83
CA THR A 292 7.76 15.90 -12.89
C THR A 292 9.06 15.51 -13.62
N GLU A 293 8.96 15.01 -14.85
CA GLU A 293 10.12 14.62 -15.66
C GLU A 293 11.03 15.83 -15.95
N GLU A 294 10.45 16.96 -16.33
CA GLU A 294 11.18 18.20 -16.62
C GLU A 294 11.94 18.71 -15.40
N VAL A 295 11.36 18.56 -14.21
CA VAL A 295 12.03 18.92 -12.95
C VAL A 295 13.18 17.97 -12.64
N CYS A 296 13.09 16.69 -13.02
CA CYS A 296 14.16 15.70 -12.80
C CYS A 296 15.33 15.85 -13.79
N LYS A 297 15.10 16.37 -15.01
CA LYS A 297 16.12 16.47 -16.07
C LYS A 297 17.41 17.19 -15.64
N PRO A 298 17.36 18.38 -15.00
CA PRO A 298 18.57 19.09 -14.56
C PRO A 298 19.42 18.31 -13.55
N TYR A 299 18.79 17.44 -12.75
CA TYR A 299 19.46 16.61 -11.75
C TYR A 299 20.17 15.40 -12.37
N GLY A 300 19.81 15.01 -13.59
CA GLY A 300 20.40 13.86 -14.27
C GLY A 300 20.22 12.55 -13.50
N VAL A 301 19.07 12.36 -12.83
CA VAL A 301 18.69 11.13 -12.13
C VAL A 301 17.87 10.22 -13.03
N ASN A 302 17.68 8.95 -12.65
CA ASN A 302 16.80 8.06 -13.40
C ASN A 302 15.33 8.46 -13.20
N HIS A 303 14.57 8.57 -14.28
CA HIS A 303 13.14 8.86 -14.23
C HIS A 303 12.33 7.81 -15.00
N LEU A 304 11.24 7.34 -14.39
CA LEU A 304 10.31 6.37 -14.95
C LEU A 304 8.88 6.91 -14.88
N TRP A 305 8.17 6.88 -16.02
CA TRP A 305 6.72 7.10 -16.05
C TRP A 305 5.96 5.77 -16.04
N VAL A 306 5.16 5.54 -15.00
CA VAL A 306 4.30 4.36 -14.83
C VAL A 306 2.84 4.73 -15.10
N PRO A 307 2.22 4.23 -16.18
CA PRO A 307 0.85 4.60 -16.60
C PRO A 307 -0.24 3.89 -15.76
N ILE A 308 0.02 3.70 -14.46
CA ILE A 308 -0.87 3.09 -13.47
C ILE A 308 -0.82 3.94 -12.20
N GLY A 309 -1.96 4.47 -11.79
CA GLY A 309 -2.11 5.31 -10.60
C GLY A 309 -2.10 4.50 -9.32
N SER A 310 -0.92 4.10 -8.83
CA SER A 310 -0.77 3.35 -7.59
C SER A 310 0.65 3.43 -7.04
N LYS A 311 0.80 3.93 -5.80
CA LYS A 311 2.10 4.02 -5.10
C LYS A 311 2.78 2.65 -5.01
N ILE A 312 2.02 1.60 -4.66
CA ILE A 312 2.56 0.25 -4.55
C ILE A 312 3.04 -0.30 -5.91
N VAL A 313 2.34 0.01 -7.01
CA VAL A 313 2.79 -0.39 -8.36
C VAL A 313 4.06 0.37 -8.74
N ALA A 314 4.13 1.67 -8.45
CA ALA A 314 5.34 2.47 -8.70
C ALA A 314 6.54 1.92 -7.92
N GLN A 315 6.39 1.61 -6.64
CA GLN A 315 7.46 1.01 -5.83
C GLN A 315 7.87 -0.37 -6.38
N PHE A 316 6.90 -1.20 -6.81
CA PHE A 316 7.18 -2.51 -7.39
C PHE A 316 7.98 -2.40 -8.69
N VAL A 317 7.56 -1.53 -9.62
CA VAL A 317 8.30 -1.26 -10.86
C VAL A 317 9.69 -0.70 -10.54
N GLY A 318 9.81 0.20 -9.57
CA GLY A 318 11.09 0.72 -9.08
C GLY A 318 12.04 -0.38 -8.61
N CYS A 319 11.53 -1.42 -7.94
CA CYS A 319 12.36 -2.55 -7.51
C CYS A 319 12.96 -3.35 -8.68
N TYR A 320 12.27 -3.43 -9.82
CA TYR A 320 12.80 -4.08 -11.03
C TYR A 320 13.73 -3.15 -11.81
N ALA A 321 13.47 -1.84 -11.80
CA ALA A 321 14.35 -0.85 -12.41
C ALA A 321 15.72 -0.79 -11.69
N ALA A 322 15.71 -0.96 -10.37
CA ALA A 322 16.90 -0.98 -9.52
C ALA A 322 17.45 -2.39 -9.26
N LYS A 323 17.18 -3.38 -10.13
CA LYS A 323 17.58 -4.79 -9.94
C LYS A 323 19.08 -5.02 -9.77
N ASP A 324 19.91 -4.07 -10.19
CA ASP A 324 21.37 -4.15 -10.12
C ASP A 324 21.90 -3.80 -8.71
N PHE A 325 21.03 -3.34 -7.80
CA PHE A 325 21.36 -3.02 -6.41
C PHE A 325 20.96 -4.14 -5.45
N GLU A 326 21.71 -4.32 -4.37
CA GLU A 326 21.39 -5.30 -3.33
C GLU A 326 20.26 -4.81 -2.41
N ASN A 327 20.27 -3.51 -2.13
CA ASN A 327 19.38 -2.87 -1.17
C ASN A 327 18.64 -1.69 -1.80
N ALA A 328 17.51 -1.32 -1.21
CA ALA A 328 16.76 -0.14 -1.62
C ALA A 328 16.25 0.64 -0.41
N VAL A 329 16.44 1.96 -0.46
CA VAL A 329 15.75 2.92 0.40
C VAL A 329 14.50 3.39 -0.35
N LEU A 330 13.33 3.19 0.24
CA LEU A 330 12.07 3.77 -0.19
C LEU A 330 11.86 5.07 0.57
N ILE A 331 11.55 6.17 -0.12
CA ILE A 331 11.11 7.42 0.50
C ILE A 331 9.84 7.98 -0.15
N ASP A 332 9.07 8.78 0.58
CA ASP A 332 8.03 9.62 -0.03
C ASP A 332 8.66 10.80 -0.82
N ASP A 333 7.88 11.40 -1.71
CA ASP A 333 8.27 12.50 -2.60
C ASP A 333 8.47 13.85 -1.89
N ASP A 334 8.09 13.95 -0.62
CA ASP A 334 8.27 15.10 0.25
C ASP A 334 9.22 14.84 1.44
N CYS A 335 10.02 13.76 1.37
CA CYS A 335 11.01 13.44 2.39
C CYS A 335 12.34 14.17 2.13
N LEU A 336 12.85 14.86 3.15
CA LEU A 336 14.15 15.53 3.10
C LEU A 336 15.17 14.73 3.91
N LEU A 337 16.13 14.12 3.21
CA LEU A 337 17.22 13.40 3.84
C LEU A 337 18.23 14.40 4.46
N PRO A 338 18.66 14.19 5.72
CA PRO A 338 19.66 15.05 6.34
C PRO A 338 21.01 14.93 5.60
N PRO A 339 21.86 15.98 5.58
CA PRO A 339 23.14 15.93 4.86
C PRO A 339 24.07 14.78 5.28
N VAL A 340 24.00 14.37 6.55
CA VAL A 340 24.72 13.20 7.09
C VAL A 340 23.71 12.09 7.35
N PHE A 341 23.12 11.55 6.29
CA PHE A 341 22.16 10.45 6.39
C PHE A 341 22.89 9.10 6.47
N PRO A 342 22.64 8.28 7.51
CA PRO A 342 23.29 6.99 7.64
C PRO A 342 22.54 5.92 6.82
N ILE A 343 23.18 5.42 5.76
CA ILE A 343 22.76 4.20 5.05
C ILE A 343 23.29 3.01 5.83
N VAL A 344 22.40 2.31 6.53
CA VAL A 344 22.76 1.22 7.44
C VAL A 344 22.45 -0.17 6.85
N SER A 345 22.75 -0.36 5.56
CA SER A 345 22.49 -1.62 4.85
C SER A 345 23.28 -2.79 5.44
N ASP A 346 24.43 -2.53 6.05
CA ASP A 346 25.22 -3.50 6.81
C ASP A 346 24.46 -4.13 8.00
N ARG A 347 23.37 -3.50 8.47
CA ARG A 347 22.50 -4.02 9.53
C ARG A 347 21.42 -4.98 9.01
N LEU A 348 21.23 -5.11 7.68
CA LEU A 348 20.30 -6.06 7.05
C LEU A 348 20.85 -7.51 7.08
N LYS A 349 21.18 -8.00 8.28
CA LYS A 349 21.81 -9.31 8.51
C LYS A 349 20.82 -10.32 9.09
N GLY A 350 21.02 -11.59 8.70
CA GLY A 350 20.24 -12.72 9.21
C GLY A 350 18.75 -12.59 8.91
N ARG A 351 17.92 -12.45 9.95
CA ARG A 351 16.47 -12.25 9.81
C ARG A 351 16.08 -10.78 9.62
N VAL A 352 16.96 -9.81 9.85
CA VAL A 352 16.63 -8.39 9.63
C VAL A 352 16.61 -8.14 8.13
N ARG A 353 15.43 -7.81 7.60
CA ARG A 353 15.21 -7.59 6.16
C ARG A 353 14.69 -6.21 5.82
N CYS A 354 14.31 -5.45 6.85
CA CYS A 354 13.82 -4.09 6.75
C CYS A 354 14.31 -3.27 7.94
N ILE A 355 14.72 -2.04 7.68
CA ILE A 355 15.06 -1.04 8.69
C ILE A 355 14.23 0.20 8.41
N GLY A 356 13.32 0.55 9.32
CA GLY A 356 12.64 1.85 9.27
C GLY A 356 13.52 2.95 9.83
N TYR A 357 13.33 4.18 9.37
CA TYR A 357 13.98 5.35 9.97
C TYR A 357 12.99 6.14 10.81
N THR A 358 13.46 6.75 11.89
CA THR A 358 12.62 7.68 12.65
C THR A 358 12.35 8.94 11.84
N ILE A 359 11.11 9.44 11.90
CA ILE A 359 10.65 10.60 11.13
C ILE A 359 10.25 11.75 12.05
N LYS A 360 10.28 12.97 11.53
CA LYS A 360 9.75 14.17 12.17
C LYS A 360 8.87 14.96 11.23
N SER A 361 7.92 15.67 11.82
CA SER A 361 6.97 16.51 11.08
C SER A 361 7.49 17.94 11.02
N VAL A 362 7.53 18.50 9.81
CA VAL A 362 7.91 19.90 9.57
C VAL A 362 6.81 20.64 8.81
N GLY A 363 6.82 21.97 8.92
CA GLY A 363 6.12 22.84 8.00
C GLY A 363 6.95 23.15 6.76
N PRO A 364 6.43 24.00 5.86
CA PRO A 364 7.16 24.41 4.66
C PRO A 364 8.56 24.92 5.00
N ASN A 365 9.53 24.61 4.12
CA ASN A 365 10.94 24.99 4.26
C ASN A 365 11.58 24.51 5.57
N SER A 366 11.27 23.29 6.01
CA SER A 366 11.82 22.69 7.25
C SER A 366 11.55 23.52 8.52
N SER A 367 10.50 24.36 8.50
CA SER A 367 10.12 25.14 9.67
C SER A 367 9.43 24.26 10.72
N ARG A 368 9.41 24.70 11.99
CA ARG A 368 8.65 23.99 13.05
C ARG A 368 7.14 23.99 12.80
N GLY A 369 6.65 24.87 11.93
CA GLY A 369 5.24 24.92 11.57
C GLY A 369 4.29 25.31 12.71
N THR A 370 3.01 24.98 12.52
CA THR A 370 1.92 25.28 13.46
C THR A 370 1.97 24.40 14.71
N TYR A 371 1.11 24.69 15.70
CA TYR A 371 0.96 23.82 16.87
C TYR A 371 0.46 22.41 16.49
N CYS A 372 -0.31 22.32 15.40
CA CYS A 372 -0.75 21.05 14.83
C CYS A 372 0.43 20.23 14.31
N GLN A 373 1.33 20.85 13.55
CA GLN A 373 2.53 20.20 13.02
C GLN A 373 3.50 19.79 14.12
N GLN A 374 3.64 20.61 15.18
CA GLN A 374 4.45 20.26 16.35
C GLN A 374 3.83 19.13 17.20
N ALA A 375 2.50 19.06 17.28
CA ALA A 375 1.81 17.95 17.95
C ALA A 375 1.98 16.64 17.17
N GLN A 376 1.86 16.69 15.84
CA GLN A 376 2.14 15.55 14.96
C GLN A 376 3.61 15.14 15.01
N ASP A 377 4.53 16.09 15.12
CA ASP A 377 5.97 15.83 15.28
C ASP A 377 6.27 15.00 16.53
N LEU A 378 5.64 15.36 17.65
CA LEU A 378 5.73 14.59 18.89
C LEU A 378 5.21 13.15 18.71
N GLU A 379 4.10 12.95 17.98
CA GLU A 379 3.56 11.62 17.69
C GLU A 379 4.49 10.79 16.80
N TYR A 380 5.08 11.39 15.78
CA TYR A 380 6.03 10.73 14.87
C TYR A 380 7.28 10.28 15.60
N LYS A 381 7.91 11.16 16.37
CA LYS A 381 9.11 10.85 17.14
C LYS A 381 8.82 9.76 18.19
N MET A 382 7.70 9.85 18.89
CA MET A 382 7.30 8.85 19.88
C MET A 382 6.97 7.49 19.24
N SER A 383 6.27 7.48 18.10
CA SER A 383 6.03 6.26 17.32
C SER A 383 7.34 5.64 16.84
N GLY A 384 8.33 6.45 16.46
CA GLY A 384 9.66 6.00 16.08
C GLY A 384 10.38 5.27 17.22
N LEU A 385 10.34 5.84 18.43
CA LEU A 385 10.92 5.20 19.63
C LEU A 385 10.22 3.88 19.97
N GLN A 386 8.89 3.86 19.89
CA GLN A 386 8.09 2.66 20.13
C GLN A 386 8.42 1.54 19.14
N ARG A 387 8.59 1.88 17.85
CA ARG A 387 9.01 0.90 16.84
C ARG A 387 10.43 0.42 17.05
N ASP A 388 11.34 1.28 17.49
CA ASP A 388 12.71 0.88 17.83
C ASP A 388 12.72 -0.11 19.01
N PHE A 389 11.94 0.17 20.06
CA PHE A 389 11.75 -0.72 21.18
C PHE A 389 11.20 -2.09 20.73
N PHE A 390 10.16 -2.10 19.90
CA PHE A 390 9.58 -3.33 19.37
C PHE A 390 10.52 -4.10 18.44
N GLY A 391 11.33 -3.39 17.63
CA GLY A 391 12.38 -3.99 16.82
C GLY A 391 13.43 -4.71 17.66
N LYS A 392 13.81 -4.13 18.81
CA LYS A 392 14.74 -4.72 19.77
C LYS A 392 14.14 -5.92 20.51
N CYS A 393 12.86 -5.89 20.87
CA CYS A 393 12.18 -6.99 21.55
C CYS A 393 11.78 -8.15 20.62
N GLY A 394 11.58 -7.88 19.34
CA GLY A 394 11.07 -8.84 18.37
C GLY A 394 11.15 -8.29 16.96
N SER A 395 10.06 -7.69 16.50
CA SER A 395 9.99 -6.97 15.23
C SER A 395 9.03 -5.81 15.40
N ALA A 396 9.36 -4.66 14.81
CA ALA A 396 8.35 -3.62 14.60
C ALA A 396 7.21 -4.18 13.73
N THR A 397 5.99 -3.64 13.91
CA THR A 397 4.80 -4.07 13.16
C THR A 397 4.82 -3.60 11.70
N PHE A 398 5.56 -2.56 11.38
CA PHE A 398 5.86 -2.07 10.04
C PHE A 398 6.93 -0.96 10.15
N PRO A 399 7.72 -0.65 9.10
CA PRO A 399 8.52 0.56 9.09
C PRO A 399 7.62 1.79 8.89
N HIS A 400 8.13 3.01 9.09
CA HIS A 400 7.35 4.19 8.71
C HIS A 400 7.15 4.22 7.18
N GLY A 401 5.92 4.48 6.73
CA GLY A 401 5.58 4.54 5.30
C GLY A 401 6.32 5.63 4.51
N ALA A 402 6.88 6.62 5.21
CA ALA A 402 7.65 7.72 4.62
C ALA A 402 9.10 7.35 4.30
N ILE A 403 9.74 6.46 5.06
CA ILE A 403 11.10 6.01 4.77
C ILE A 403 11.43 4.63 5.35
N SER A 404 11.99 3.77 4.51
CA SER A 404 12.45 2.44 4.92
C SER A 404 13.56 1.89 4.02
N LEU A 405 14.54 1.22 4.60
CA LEU A 405 15.61 0.50 3.92
C LEU A 405 15.30 -1.00 3.90
N TRP A 406 15.48 -1.63 2.75
CA TRP A 406 15.17 -3.04 2.52
C TRP A 406 16.29 -3.75 1.79
N ASN A 407 16.42 -5.05 2.06
CA ASN A 407 17.04 -5.95 1.09
C ASN A 407 16.11 -6.06 -0.13
N LEU A 408 16.62 -5.79 -1.33
CA LEU A 408 15.79 -5.59 -2.53
C LEU A 408 15.04 -6.86 -2.94
N GLU A 409 15.71 -8.02 -2.92
CA GLU A 409 15.09 -9.30 -3.26
C GLU A 409 14.01 -9.69 -2.26
N PHE A 410 14.25 -9.45 -0.96
CA PHE A 410 13.22 -9.67 0.05
C PHE A 410 12.04 -8.71 -0.10
N LEU A 411 12.29 -7.45 -0.47
CA LEU A 411 11.24 -6.47 -0.77
C LEU A 411 10.39 -6.93 -1.97
N LYS A 412 10.99 -7.44 -3.05
CA LYS A 412 10.23 -8.06 -4.16
C LYS A 412 9.33 -9.17 -3.63
N ALA A 413 9.84 -10.06 -2.77
CA ALA A 413 9.04 -11.12 -2.16
C ALA A 413 7.86 -10.60 -1.31
N THR A 414 8.01 -9.48 -0.59
CA THR A 414 6.89 -8.89 0.16
C THR A 414 5.79 -8.37 -0.77
N PHE A 415 6.11 -7.84 -1.96
CA PHE A 415 5.10 -7.47 -2.97
C PHE A 415 4.28 -8.66 -3.46
N HIS A 416 4.89 -9.85 -3.60
CA HIS A 416 4.16 -11.07 -3.97
C HIS A 416 3.16 -11.53 -2.89
N GLU A 417 3.47 -11.27 -1.62
CA GLU A 417 2.63 -11.59 -0.48
C GLU A 417 1.62 -10.49 -0.12
N HIS A 418 1.85 -9.27 -0.59
CA HIS A 418 0.99 -8.12 -0.35
C HIS A 418 -0.42 -8.35 -0.95
N PRO A 419 -1.51 -8.02 -0.23
CA PRO A 419 -2.89 -8.30 -0.69
C PRO A 419 -3.38 -7.41 -1.84
N GLY A 420 -2.58 -6.42 -2.26
CA GLY A 420 -2.89 -5.52 -3.38
C GLY A 420 -3.64 -4.24 -2.99
N PHE A 421 -3.86 -3.98 -1.71
CA PHE A 421 -4.53 -2.76 -1.25
C PHE A 421 -3.62 -1.53 -1.39
N SER A 422 -4.14 -0.46 -1.98
CA SER A 422 -3.41 0.80 -2.14
C SER A 422 -3.45 1.73 -0.91
N VAL A 423 -4.21 1.35 0.11
CA VAL A 423 -4.34 2.10 1.37
C VAL A 423 -3.61 1.30 2.46
N SER A 424 -2.84 1.99 3.31
CA SER A 424 -2.03 1.37 4.37
C SER A 424 -1.05 0.31 3.84
N GLU A 425 -0.42 0.59 2.69
CA GLU A 425 0.52 -0.33 2.04
C GLU A 425 1.70 -0.69 2.96
N ASP A 426 2.17 0.28 3.74
CA ASP A 426 3.24 0.16 4.71
C ASP A 426 2.91 -0.87 5.81
N TRP A 427 1.69 -0.83 6.33
CA TRP A 427 1.19 -1.79 7.32
C TRP A 427 1.21 -3.22 6.76
N PHE A 428 0.70 -3.41 5.54
CA PHE A 428 0.67 -4.72 4.89
C PHE A 428 2.06 -5.21 4.47
N PHE A 429 3.01 -4.32 4.14
CA PHE A 429 4.41 -4.71 4.00
C PHE A 429 4.99 -5.22 5.31
N GLY A 430 4.60 -4.62 6.44
CA GLY A 430 4.94 -5.11 7.76
C GLY A 430 4.48 -6.54 8.00
N ASP A 431 3.17 -6.79 7.81
CA ASP A 431 2.58 -8.13 7.91
C ASP A 431 3.28 -9.13 6.97
N ALA A 432 3.43 -8.79 5.69
CA ALA A 432 4.08 -9.64 4.70
C ALA A 432 5.54 -9.96 5.09
N CYS A 433 6.30 -8.97 5.56
CA CYS A 433 7.68 -9.15 6.01
C CYS A 433 7.77 -10.20 7.12
N ARG A 434 6.95 -10.08 8.18
CA ARG A 434 6.93 -11.06 9.27
C ARG A 434 6.48 -12.44 8.82
N ARG A 435 5.42 -12.52 7.99
CA ARG A 435 4.94 -13.78 7.42
C ARG A 435 5.92 -14.45 6.47
N LEU A 436 6.90 -13.74 5.94
CA LEU A 436 8.01 -14.28 5.16
C LEU A 436 9.25 -14.63 6.02
N GLY A 437 9.20 -14.36 7.33
CA GLY A 437 10.31 -14.62 8.25
C GLY A 437 11.33 -13.47 8.35
N GLY A 438 10.98 -12.30 7.82
CA GLY A 438 11.76 -11.06 7.95
C GLY A 438 11.39 -10.29 9.22
N ARG A 439 12.42 -9.76 9.89
CA ARG A 439 12.31 -8.83 11.02
C ARG A 439 12.49 -7.40 10.53
N ILE A 440 11.77 -6.52 11.19
CA ILE A 440 11.80 -5.08 10.99
C ILE A 440 12.41 -4.45 12.24
N THR A 441 13.51 -3.74 12.07
CA THR A 441 14.16 -2.94 13.12
C THR A 441 14.12 -1.46 12.73
N MET A 442 14.58 -0.58 13.62
CA MET A 442 14.65 0.85 13.34
C MET A 442 16.09 1.35 13.36
N CYS A 443 16.38 2.37 12.57
CA CYS A 443 17.51 3.27 12.74
C CYS A 443 16.99 4.55 13.37
N SER A 444 17.42 4.84 14.60
CA SER A 444 16.99 6.05 15.33
C SER A 444 18.07 7.13 15.45
N GLN A 445 19.11 7.04 14.61
CA GLN A 445 20.20 8.02 14.57
C GLN A 445 19.73 9.38 14.07
N VAL A 446 18.74 9.42 13.16
CA VAL A 446 18.28 10.66 12.51
C VAL A 446 16.76 10.75 12.49
N PHE A 447 16.23 11.97 12.52
CA PHE A 447 14.82 12.23 12.23
C PHE A 447 14.69 12.78 10.81
N VAL A 448 14.20 11.95 9.90
CA VAL A 448 13.97 12.34 8.50
C VAL A 448 12.74 13.25 8.45
N GLU A 449 12.86 14.38 7.76
CA GLU A 449 11.80 15.38 7.72
C GLU A 449 10.76 15.01 6.67
N THR A 450 9.48 15.07 7.06
CA THR A 450 8.34 14.98 6.15
C THR A 450 7.39 16.14 6.46
N GLU A 451 6.85 16.77 5.42
CA GLU A 451 5.88 17.83 5.61
C GLU A 451 4.56 17.25 6.12
N THR A 452 3.86 17.90 7.06
CA THR A 452 2.52 17.44 7.51
C THR A 452 1.46 18.53 7.42
N PRO A 453 0.16 18.17 7.40
CA PRO A 453 -0.90 19.17 7.35
C PRO A 453 -0.83 20.16 8.51
N SER A 454 -1.06 21.44 8.21
CA SER A 454 -0.98 22.53 9.19
C SER A 454 -2.18 22.61 10.14
N SER A 455 -3.23 21.81 9.92
CA SER A 455 -4.51 21.89 10.61
C SER A 455 -5.15 20.52 10.85
N VAL A 456 -5.95 20.41 11.93
CA VAL A 456 -6.63 19.17 12.30
C VAL A 456 -7.87 18.92 11.44
N PHE A 457 -8.78 19.91 11.32
CA PHE A 457 -10.09 19.73 10.71
C PHE A 457 -10.33 20.53 9.43
N ILE A 458 -9.86 21.79 9.40
CA ILE A 458 -10.15 22.75 8.32
C ILE A 458 -8.82 23.31 7.82
N SER A 459 -8.52 23.06 6.55
CA SER A 459 -7.39 23.65 5.85
C SER A 459 -7.78 24.97 5.19
N GLY A 460 -6.82 25.90 5.04
CA GLY A 460 -6.95 27.01 4.10
C GLY A 460 -7.02 26.52 2.65
N SER A 461 -7.36 27.39 1.70
CA SER A 461 -7.57 27.06 0.27
C SER A 461 -6.30 26.70 -0.52
N GLY A 462 -5.24 26.22 0.13
CA GLY A 462 -4.01 25.78 -0.52
C GLY A 462 -4.13 24.37 -1.08
N SER A 463 -3.53 24.11 -2.23
CA SER A 463 -3.26 22.77 -2.75
C SER A 463 -1.89 22.31 -2.26
N ARG A 464 -1.82 21.26 -1.43
CA ARG A 464 -0.57 20.51 -1.24
C ARG A 464 -0.42 19.53 -2.41
N GLY A 465 0.77 19.48 -3.02
CA GLY A 465 1.13 18.44 -3.99
C GLY A 465 1.41 17.10 -3.32
N GLY A 466 1.55 16.03 -4.11
CA GLY A 466 1.81 14.67 -3.62
C GLY A 466 0.55 13.91 -3.17
N PHE A 467 0.74 12.74 -2.55
CA PHE A 467 -0.35 11.88 -2.06
C PHE A 467 -1.10 12.45 -0.82
N GLY A 468 -0.87 13.71 -0.40
CA GLY A 468 -1.25 14.21 0.92
C GLY A 468 -2.64 14.85 1.02
N GLU A 469 -3.38 14.52 2.09
CA GLU A 469 -4.61 15.22 2.47
C GLU A 469 -4.32 16.59 3.10
N MET A 470 -5.26 17.54 2.97
CA MET A 470 -5.07 18.91 3.47
C MET A 470 -5.19 19.03 5.00
N THR A 471 -5.68 17.98 5.68
CA THR A 471 -5.94 18.00 7.13
C THR A 471 -5.59 16.66 7.79
N ILE A 472 -5.18 16.70 9.06
CA ILE A 472 -4.89 15.48 9.83
C ILE A 472 -6.14 14.60 9.94
N PHE A 473 -7.33 15.18 10.07
CA PHE A 473 -8.59 14.45 10.05
C PHE A 473 -8.74 13.60 8.79
N SER A 474 -8.55 14.19 7.62
CA SER A 474 -8.72 13.47 6.35
C SER A 474 -7.71 12.34 6.22
N GLN A 475 -6.46 12.58 6.58
CA GLN A 475 -5.39 11.58 6.54
C GLN A 475 -5.68 10.38 7.48
N ARG A 476 -6.03 10.67 8.74
CA ARG A 476 -6.34 9.64 9.76
C ARG A 476 -7.62 8.88 9.41
N PHE A 477 -8.71 9.61 9.17
CA PHE A 477 -10.04 9.03 9.04
C PHE A 477 -10.22 8.24 7.74
N LYS A 478 -9.68 8.73 6.61
CA LYS A 478 -9.92 8.12 5.29
C LYS A 478 -8.85 7.10 4.89
N ARG A 479 -7.63 7.20 5.43
CA ARG A 479 -6.52 6.31 5.03
C ARG A 479 -5.97 5.50 6.18
N TRP A 480 -5.31 6.14 7.16
CA TRP A 480 -4.52 5.41 8.15
C TRP A 480 -5.37 4.44 8.97
N ASN A 481 -6.57 4.89 9.36
CA ASN A 481 -7.48 4.08 10.17
C ASN A 481 -8.41 3.20 9.33
N PHE A 482 -8.33 3.28 8.00
CA PHE A 482 -9.27 2.57 7.12
C PHE A 482 -9.22 1.07 7.38
N PHE A 483 -8.04 0.51 7.62
CA PHE A 483 -7.86 -0.93 7.81
C PHE A 483 -7.74 -1.40 9.26
N PHE A 484 -8.05 -0.57 10.27
CA PHE A 484 -7.98 -1.02 11.67
C PHE A 484 -8.80 -2.29 11.94
N VAL A 485 -10.07 -2.30 11.53
CA VAL A 485 -10.99 -3.40 11.87
C VAL A 485 -10.69 -4.67 11.07
N ILE A 486 -10.34 -4.56 9.78
CA ILE A 486 -9.87 -5.73 9.02
C ILE A 486 -8.48 -6.17 9.50
N GLY A 487 -7.66 -5.25 10.00
CA GLY A 487 -6.31 -5.49 10.53
C GLY A 487 -6.33 -6.53 11.63
N ILE A 488 -7.33 -6.50 12.52
CA ILE A 488 -7.57 -7.54 13.54
C ILE A 488 -7.54 -8.95 12.93
N TYR A 489 -8.14 -9.17 11.76
CA TYR A 489 -8.11 -10.50 11.13
C TYR A 489 -6.69 -10.92 10.76
N TYR A 490 -5.92 -10.03 10.14
CA TYR A 490 -4.54 -10.29 9.73
C TYR A 490 -3.61 -10.46 10.95
N ASP A 491 -3.77 -9.61 11.97
CA ASP A 491 -3.00 -9.67 13.20
C ASP A 491 -3.28 -10.94 14.00
N LEU A 492 -4.55 -11.30 14.20
CA LEU A 492 -4.92 -12.55 14.88
C LEU A 492 -4.44 -13.76 14.09
N LYS A 493 -4.58 -13.73 12.75
CA LYS A 493 -4.04 -14.78 11.90
C LYS A 493 -2.53 -14.92 12.10
N TYR A 494 -1.79 -13.82 12.11
CA TYR A 494 -0.36 -13.84 12.38
C TYR A 494 -0.05 -14.40 13.78
N ILE A 495 -0.71 -13.87 14.83
CA ILE A 495 -0.53 -14.30 16.22
C ILE A 495 -0.76 -15.81 16.39
N PHE A 496 -1.81 -16.37 15.78
CA PHE A 496 -2.15 -17.78 15.95
C PHE A 496 -1.41 -18.72 15.01
N THR A 497 -1.01 -18.28 13.81
CA THR A 497 -0.54 -19.20 12.76
C THR A 497 0.93 -19.04 12.37
N SER A 498 1.57 -17.91 12.66
CA SER A 498 2.97 -17.67 12.30
C SER A 498 3.94 -17.98 13.43
N TRP A 499 5.10 -18.56 13.07
CA TRP A 499 6.26 -18.79 13.94
C TRP A 499 7.59 -18.63 13.18
N LYS A 500 7.58 -17.92 12.03
CA LYS A 500 8.72 -17.90 11.11
C LYS A 500 9.91 -17.06 11.60
N LEU A 501 9.74 -16.21 12.62
CA LEU A 501 10.81 -15.40 13.22
C LEU A 501 11.59 -16.15 14.31
N GLY A 502 11.20 -17.38 14.65
CA GLY A 502 11.82 -18.17 15.71
C GLY A 502 11.58 -17.55 17.09
N TRP A 503 12.63 -17.42 17.91
CA TRP A 503 12.50 -16.86 19.27
C TRP A 503 11.98 -15.40 19.29
N TRP A 504 12.27 -14.63 18.23
CA TRP A 504 11.80 -13.24 18.09
C TRP A 504 10.28 -13.13 17.91
N GLU A 505 9.59 -14.24 17.61
CA GLU A 505 8.15 -14.27 17.43
C GLU A 505 7.40 -13.88 18.71
N LEU A 506 7.92 -14.21 19.90
CA LEU A 506 7.27 -13.88 21.18
C LEU A 506 7.12 -12.36 21.34
N GLY A 507 8.23 -11.63 21.15
CA GLY A 507 8.21 -10.17 21.19
C GLY A 507 7.35 -9.58 20.07
N ALA A 508 7.49 -10.09 18.83
CA ALA A 508 6.71 -9.61 17.69
C ALA A 508 5.19 -9.77 17.92
N LYS A 509 4.75 -10.91 18.46
CA LYS A 509 3.33 -11.15 18.78
C LYS A 509 2.80 -10.25 19.88
N LEU A 510 3.61 -9.94 20.90
CA LEU A 510 3.22 -8.96 21.92
C LEU A 510 3.04 -7.56 21.33
N CYS A 511 3.87 -7.19 20.36
CA CYS A 511 3.77 -5.91 19.65
C CYS A 511 2.54 -5.89 18.72
N VAL A 512 2.30 -6.95 17.96
CA VAL A 512 1.10 -7.07 17.10
C VAL A 512 -0.19 -7.11 17.94
N PHE A 513 -0.16 -7.72 19.12
CA PHE A 513 -1.31 -7.74 20.02
C PHE A 513 -1.72 -6.33 20.49
N GLN A 514 -0.78 -5.37 20.58
CA GLN A 514 -1.11 -3.98 20.88
C GLN A 514 -2.09 -3.39 19.85
N GLU A 515 -1.89 -3.66 18.55
CA GLU A 515 -2.75 -3.13 17.49
C GLU A 515 -4.17 -3.71 17.56
N VAL A 516 -4.27 -5.02 17.89
CA VAL A 516 -5.55 -5.68 18.17
C VAL A 516 -6.22 -5.03 19.39
N TYR A 517 -5.47 -4.86 20.47
CA TYR A 517 -5.96 -4.29 21.72
C TYR A 517 -6.48 -2.86 21.55
N GLU A 518 -5.74 -1.99 20.88
CA GLU A 518 -6.15 -0.61 20.59
C GLU A 518 -7.41 -0.57 19.72
N THR A 519 -7.47 -1.40 18.68
CA THR A 519 -8.65 -1.46 17.82
C THR A 519 -9.89 -1.93 18.58
N LEU A 520 -9.74 -2.92 19.48
CA LEU A 520 -10.83 -3.38 20.35
C LEU A 520 -11.30 -2.27 21.29
N ILE A 521 -10.39 -1.46 21.85
CA ILE A 521 -10.76 -0.28 22.65
C ILE A 521 -11.61 0.67 21.80
N TYR A 522 -11.20 0.98 20.57
CA TYR A 522 -11.96 1.90 19.71
C TYR A 522 -13.34 1.36 19.34
N LEU A 523 -13.45 0.06 19.06
CA LEU A 523 -14.73 -0.58 18.78
C LEU A 523 -15.64 -0.61 20.01
N LEU A 524 -15.10 -0.85 21.20
CA LEU A 524 -15.92 -0.96 22.42
C LEU A 524 -16.25 0.39 23.06
N ALA A 525 -15.46 1.44 22.80
CA ALA A 525 -15.59 2.75 23.44
C ALA A 525 -17.01 3.36 23.37
N PRO A 526 -17.74 3.35 22.23
CA PRO A 526 -19.09 3.93 22.16
C PRO A 526 -20.14 3.23 23.03
N PHE A 527 -19.88 2.00 23.47
CA PHE A 527 -20.79 1.25 24.33
C PHE A 527 -20.32 1.31 25.79
N VAL A 528 -19.05 0.96 26.03
CA VAL A 528 -18.49 0.86 27.37
C VAL A 528 -18.43 2.24 28.04
N LEU A 529 -18.03 3.29 27.33
CA LEU A 529 -17.86 4.61 27.94
C LEU A 529 -19.19 5.20 28.42
N PRO A 530 -20.28 5.28 27.62
CA PRO A 530 -21.56 5.79 28.11
C PRO A 530 -22.16 4.93 29.22
N ILE A 531 -22.09 3.59 29.10
CA ILE A 531 -22.56 2.67 30.14
C ILE A 531 -21.81 2.94 31.46
N SER A 532 -20.49 3.08 31.42
CA SER A 532 -19.69 3.37 32.61
C SER A 532 -20.04 4.72 33.25
N PHE A 533 -20.32 5.75 32.45
CA PHE A 533 -20.78 7.05 32.97
C PHE A 533 -22.18 6.99 33.58
N ILE A 534 -23.08 6.15 33.07
CA ILE A 534 -24.42 5.95 33.64
C ILE A 534 -24.33 5.18 34.96
N VAL A 535 -23.50 4.13 35.03
CA VAL A 535 -23.43 3.23 36.18
C VAL A 535 -22.55 3.79 37.31
N ARG A 536 -21.38 4.37 36.99
CA ARG A 536 -20.42 4.94 37.98
C ARG A 536 -19.75 6.21 37.46
N PRO A 537 -20.46 7.35 37.38
CA PRO A 537 -19.94 8.58 36.78
C PRO A 537 -18.66 9.09 37.46
N GLY A 538 -18.63 9.14 38.81
CA GLY A 538 -17.49 9.66 39.56
C GLY A 538 -16.20 8.84 39.35
N PHE A 539 -16.33 7.51 39.35
CA PHE A 539 -15.20 6.61 39.08
C PHE A 539 -14.71 6.74 37.64
N CYS A 540 -15.63 6.79 36.66
CA CYS A 540 -15.29 6.95 35.25
C CYS A 540 -14.59 8.29 34.97
N GLY A 541 -15.08 9.38 35.56
CA GLY A 541 -14.45 10.70 35.48
C GLY A 541 -13.04 10.73 36.07
N MET A 542 -12.85 10.12 37.24
CA MET A 542 -11.54 9.97 37.87
C MET A 542 -10.56 9.19 36.97
N LEU A 543 -10.99 8.05 36.42
CA LEU A 543 -10.15 7.25 35.54
C LEU A 543 -9.78 7.94 34.23
N LEU A 544 -10.72 8.70 33.64
CA LEU A 544 -10.41 9.51 32.47
C LEU A 544 -9.34 10.55 32.80
N GLY A 545 -9.46 11.21 33.96
CA GLY A 545 -8.44 12.13 34.47
C GLY A 545 -7.08 11.46 34.69
N VAL A 546 -7.05 10.28 35.32
CA VAL A 546 -5.82 9.49 35.54
C VAL A 546 -5.19 9.08 34.21
N THR A 547 -5.99 8.67 33.23
CA THR A 547 -5.50 8.27 31.89
C THR A 547 -4.89 9.46 31.16
N ILE A 548 -5.54 10.62 31.20
CA ILE A 548 -5.02 11.86 30.62
C ILE A 548 -3.70 12.25 31.32
N ALA A 549 -3.67 12.22 32.65
CA ALA A 549 -2.47 12.54 33.42
C ALA A 549 -1.31 11.57 33.10
N MET A 550 -1.58 10.27 32.99
CA MET A 550 -0.61 9.24 32.63
C MET A 550 0.03 9.54 31.27
N TYR A 551 -0.76 9.82 30.23
CA TYR A 551 -0.22 10.15 28.91
C TYR A 551 0.50 11.51 28.88
N LEU A 552 0.05 12.47 29.68
CA LEU A 552 0.75 13.75 29.81
C LEU A 552 2.13 13.58 30.47
N ILE A 553 2.22 12.79 31.55
CA ILE A 553 3.48 12.44 32.20
C ILE A 553 4.41 11.72 31.22
N ASN A 554 3.88 10.76 30.46
CA ASN A 554 4.64 10.03 29.44
C ASN A 554 5.28 10.99 28.42
N VAL A 555 4.49 11.93 27.90
CA VAL A 555 4.97 12.94 26.93
C VAL A 555 5.96 13.92 27.55
N ILE A 556 5.77 14.32 28.80
CA ILE A 556 6.72 15.20 29.51
C ILE A 556 8.08 14.50 29.64
N ILE A 557 8.09 13.23 30.06
CA ILE A 557 9.32 12.43 30.17
C ILE A 557 9.96 12.28 28.79
N PHE A 558 9.18 11.94 27.77
CA PHE A 558 9.66 11.80 26.41
C PHE A 558 10.33 13.09 25.90
N ASN A 559 9.69 14.24 26.12
CA ASN A 559 10.20 15.54 25.69
C ASN A 559 11.45 15.98 26.47
N GLU A 560 11.47 15.80 27.79
CA GLU A 560 12.57 16.28 28.65
C GLU A 560 13.77 15.35 28.69
N ILE A 561 13.61 14.06 28.42
CA ILE A 561 14.72 13.11 28.35
C ILE A 561 15.11 12.85 26.91
N HIS A 562 14.25 12.20 26.13
CA HIS A 562 14.61 11.68 24.81
C HIS A 562 14.83 12.81 23.80
N LEU A 563 13.85 13.73 23.68
CA LEU A 563 13.97 14.84 22.73
C LEU A 563 15.02 15.86 23.17
N ARG A 564 15.27 16.02 24.48
CA ARG A 564 16.35 16.87 24.97
C ARG A 564 17.73 16.35 24.57
N LEU A 565 17.96 15.05 24.70
CA LEU A 565 19.22 14.42 24.30
C LEU A 565 19.47 14.56 22.80
N LYS A 566 18.42 14.51 21.99
CA LYS A 566 18.45 14.74 20.54
C LYS A 566 18.38 16.22 20.11
N LYS A 567 18.32 17.16 21.07
CA LYS A 567 18.13 18.62 20.81
C LYS A 567 16.89 18.95 19.96
N GLU A 568 15.86 18.11 20.04
CA GLU A 568 14.65 18.12 19.20
C GLU A 568 13.37 18.36 20.01
N ARG A 569 13.49 19.07 21.14
CA ARG A 569 12.38 19.37 22.06
C ARG A 569 11.27 20.16 21.39
N VAL A 570 10.05 19.76 21.70
CA VAL A 570 8.82 20.47 21.32
C VAL A 570 8.50 21.54 22.37
N ASN A 571 7.86 22.63 21.94
CA ASN A 571 7.54 23.77 22.79
C ASN A 571 6.55 23.38 23.90
N TRP A 572 6.85 23.76 25.14
CA TRP A 572 6.00 23.57 26.32
C TRP A 572 4.56 24.08 26.14
N LYS A 573 4.38 25.18 25.39
CA LYS A 573 3.03 25.69 25.08
C LYS A 573 2.20 24.66 24.31
N VAL A 574 2.82 23.96 23.36
CA VAL A 574 2.16 22.90 22.58
C VAL A 574 1.84 21.72 23.49
N LEU A 575 2.80 21.28 24.31
CA LEU A 575 2.62 20.14 25.20
C LEU A 575 1.45 20.33 26.17
N PHE A 576 1.42 21.44 26.90
CA PHE A 576 0.44 21.63 27.98
C PHE A 576 -0.92 22.13 27.48
N PHE A 577 -0.94 23.03 26.49
CA PHE A 577 -2.18 23.72 26.10
C PHE A 577 -2.80 23.21 24.81
N TYR A 578 -2.08 22.43 23.99
CA TYR A 578 -2.59 21.98 22.70
C TYR A 578 -2.65 20.45 22.58
N TYR A 579 -1.58 19.75 22.96
CA TYR A 579 -1.42 18.32 22.69
C TYR A 579 -2.51 17.46 23.35
N THR A 580 -2.92 17.77 24.58
CA THR A 580 -4.00 17.03 25.26
C THR A 580 -5.32 17.09 24.49
N PHE A 581 -5.75 18.29 24.09
CA PHE A 581 -6.99 18.46 23.31
C PHE A 581 -6.88 17.85 21.92
N TYR A 582 -5.71 17.99 21.30
CA TYR A 582 -5.38 17.33 20.04
C TYR A 582 -5.53 15.80 20.12
N LYS A 583 -4.99 15.15 21.16
CA LYS A 583 -5.11 13.68 21.34
C LYS A 583 -6.53 13.24 21.67
N ILE A 584 -7.29 14.01 22.43
CA ILE A 584 -8.71 13.73 22.65
C ILE A 584 -9.47 13.78 21.33
N ALA A 585 -9.26 14.82 20.51
CA ALA A 585 -9.85 14.93 19.18
C ALA A 585 -9.48 13.74 18.28
N LEU A 586 -8.20 13.36 18.24
CA LEU A 586 -7.75 12.18 17.49
C LEU A 586 -8.37 10.87 17.99
N THR A 587 -8.58 10.73 19.30
CA THR A 587 -9.22 9.53 19.88
C THR A 587 -10.66 9.40 19.38
N VAL A 588 -11.39 10.52 19.36
CA VAL A 588 -12.75 10.58 18.79
C VAL A 588 -12.73 10.25 17.30
N ILE A 589 -11.79 10.82 16.53
CA ILE A 589 -11.61 10.52 15.09
C ILE A 589 -11.34 9.03 14.88
N ASN A 590 -10.46 8.41 15.68
CA ASN A 590 -10.13 6.99 15.60
C ASN A 590 -11.37 6.12 15.84
N VAL A 591 -12.14 6.40 16.89
CA VAL A 591 -13.39 5.70 17.19
C VAL A 591 -14.35 5.78 16.00
N PHE A 592 -14.70 6.99 15.53
CA PHE A 592 -15.65 7.13 14.42
C PHE A 592 -15.13 6.51 13.12
N SER A 593 -13.82 6.57 12.87
CA SER A 593 -13.22 5.98 11.67
C SER A 593 -13.39 4.46 11.62
N CYS A 594 -13.32 3.73 12.74
CA CYS A 594 -13.56 2.29 12.76
C CYS A 594 -14.95 1.91 12.23
N TYR A 595 -15.99 2.65 12.65
CA TYR A 595 -17.37 2.43 12.22
C TYR A 595 -17.61 2.86 10.77
N TRP A 596 -17.00 3.98 10.37
CA TRP A 596 -17.05 4.42 8.99
C TRP A 596 -16.37 3.41 8.06
N SER A 597 -15.22 2.86 8.46
CA SER A 597 -14.51 1.81 7.74
C SER A 597 -15.36 0.55 7.61
N LEU A 598 -16.00 0.08 8.69
CA LEU A 598 -16.93 -1.06 8.64
C LEU A 598 -18.05 -0.86 7.61
N TYR A 599 -18.63 0.34 7.57
CA TYR A 599 -19.63 0.68 6.56
C TYR A 599 -19.01 0.68 5.15
N LYS A 600 -17.85 1.32 4.96
CA LYS A 600 -17.20 1.42 3.66
C LYS A 600 -16.62 0.11 3.14
N TYR A 601 -16.31 -0.86 4.00
CA TYR A 601 -15.82 -2.18 3.62
C TYR A 601 -16.79 -2.91 2.69
N ALA A 602 -18.10 -2.75 2.87
CA ALA A 602 -19.10 -3.34 1.99
C ALA A 602 -18.86 -2.95 0.53
N ARG A 603 -18.70 -1.65 0.27
CA ARG A 603 -18.42 -1.10 -1.07
C ARG A 603 -16.98 -1.37 -1.52
N TYR A 604 -16.01 -1.24 -0.62
CA TYR A 604 -14.60 -1.42 -0.94
C TYR A 604 -14.29 -2.86 -1.36
N PHE A 605 -14.75 -3.85 -0.58
CA PHE A 605 -14.56 -5.27 -0.87
C PHE A 605 -15.60 -5.86 -1.82
N ALA A 606 -16.64 -5.11 -2.20
CA ALA A 606 -17.46 -5.46 -3.35
C ALA A 606 -16.61 -5.51 -4.63
N GLN A 607 -15.59 -4.66 -4.72
CA GLN A 607 -14.54 -4.73 -5.74
C GLN A 607 -13.43 -5.65 -5.24
N ARG A 608 -12.91 -6.51 -6.11
CA ARG A 608 -11.70 -7.27 -5.80
C ARG A 608 -10.49 -6.41 -6.12
N HIS A 609 -9.52 -6.44 -5.23
CA HIS A 609 -8.24 -5.78 -5.38
C HIS A 609 -7.23 -6.87 -5.74
N PRO A 610 -6.73 -6.92 -6.98
CA PRO A 610 -5.72 -7.89 -7.37
C PRO A 610 -4.41 -7.58 -6.65
N LYS A 611 -3.62 -8.61 -6.34
CA LYS A 611 -2.22 -8.39 -5.96
C LYS A 611 -1.49 -7.70 -7.11
N VAL A 612 -0.38 -7.01 -6.81
CA VAL A 612 0.41 -6.33 -7.85
C VAL A 612 0.86 -7.29 -8.96
N ILE A 613 1.20 -8.52 -8.58
CA ILE A 613 1.60 -9.59 -9.52
C ILE A 613 0.44 -10.23 -10.28
N GLU A 614 -0.79 -9.99 -9.84
CA GLU A 614 -2.02 -10.45 -10.49
C GLU A 614 -2.66 -9.33 -11.33
N ASP A 615 -2.18 -8.10 -11.16
CA ASP A 615 -2.58 -6.97 -11.98
C ASP A 615 -1.85 -7.05 -13.31
N ARG A 616 -2.61 -7.44 -14.35
CA ARG A 616 -2.12 -7.49 -15.73
C ARG A 616 -1.41 -6.21 -16.13
N GLN A 617 -1.92 -5.04 -15.74
CA GLN A 617 -1.34 -3.77 -16.15
C GLN A 617 0.04 -3.60 -15.54
N ALA A 618 0.19 -3.92 -14.25
CA ALA A 618 1.47 -3.82 -13.55
C ALA A 618 2.52 -4.77 -14.15
N VAL A 619 2.12 -6.01 -14.47
CA VAL A 619 3.04 -7.00 -15.08
C VAL A 619 3.39 -6.61 -16.52
N GLU A 620 2.46 -6.03 -17.28
CA GLU A 620 2.74 -5.51 -18.63
C GLU A 620 3.84 -4.44 -18.61
N VAL A 621 3.78 -3.53 -17.64
CA VAL A 621 4.80 -2.50 -17.45
C VAL A 621 6.16 -3.12 -17.13
N LEU A 622 6.21 -4.18 -16.31
CA LEU A 622 7.45 -4.90 -16.04
C LEU A 622 8.04 -5.59 -17.29
N LEU A 623 7.19 -6.23 -18.09
CA LEU A 623 7.63 -6.85 -19.35
C LEU A 623 8.23 -5.79 -20.29
N SER A 624 7.60 -4.62 -20.41
CA SER A 624 8.18 -3.53 -21.22
C SER A 624 9.53 -3.06 -20.68
N LEU A 625 9.66 -2.91 -19.35
CA LEU A 625 10.91 -2.50 -18.73
C LEU A 625 12.05 -3.51 -18.97
N GLU A 626 11.74 -4.80 -18.93
CA GLU A 626 12.71 -5.86 -19.19
C GLU A 626 13.12 -5.92 -20.67
N GLN A 627 12.16 -5.77 -21.59
CA GLN A 627 12.44 -5.70 -23.03
C GLN A 627 13.31 -4.49 -23.38
N ASP A 628 13.03 -3.32 -22.83
CA ASP A 628 13.80 -2.11 -23.07
C ASP A 628 15.22 -2.22 -22.48
N SER A 629 15.36 -2.80 -21.29
CA SER A 629 16.67 -3.05 -20.67
C SER A 629 17.57 -3.96 -21.54
N ARG A 630 16.98 -4.91 -22.28
CA ARG A 630 17.72 -5.83 -23.15
C ARG A 630 18.15 -5.19 -24.46
N ARG A 631 17.28 -4.35 -25.04
CA ARG A 631 17.62 -3.58 -26.23
C ARG A 631 18.83 -2.69 -25.96
N SER A 632 18.83 -1.99 -24.82
CA SER A 632 19.99 -1.17 -24.42
C SER A 632 21.28 -1.98 -24.20
N SER A 633 21.21 -3.23 -23.71
CA SER A 633 22.41 -4.07 -23.55
C SER A 633 22.93 -4.67 -24.86
N MET A 634 22.07 -4.80 -25.88
CA MET A 634 22.49 -5.34 -27.19
C MET A 634 23.09 -4.25 -28.10
N ASP A 635 22.64 -3.00 -27.96
CA ASP A 635 23.19 -1.87 -28.73
C ASP A 635 24.61 -1.47 -28.26
N ASP A 636 25.04 -1.85 -27.05
CA ASP A 636 26.40 -1.60 -26.53
C ASP A 636 27.47 -2.61 -27.06
N ASP A 637 27.06 -3.71 -27.70
CA ASP A 637 27.95 -4.78 -28.20
C ASP A 637 28.08 -4.84 -29.75
N VAL A 638 27.44 -3.91 -30.48
CA VAL A 638 27.48 -3.89 -31.95
C VAL A 638 28.19 -2.64 -32.46
N ILE A 639 29.38 -2.83 -33.02
CA ILE A 639 30.07 -1.83 -33.85
C ILE A 639 29.14 -1.49 -35.03
N PRO A 640 28.84 -0.20 -35.31
CA PRO A 640 27.87 0.15 -36.33
C PRO A 640 28.43 -0.14 -37.73
N LEU A 641 27.71 -0.96 -38.49
CA LEU A 641 27.81 -1.06 -39.94
C LEU A 641 26.50 -0.52 -40.53
N ASP A 642 26.67 0.28 -41.59
CA ASP A 642 25.74 1.28 -42.08
C ASP A 642 24.28 0.86 -42.34
N ALA A 643 23.42 1.84 -42.07
CA ALA A 643 22.06 2.11 -42.52
C ALA A 643 21.51 1.32 -43.73
N GLN A 644 20.32 0.70 -43.57
CA GLN A 644 19.06 1.11 -44.23
C GLN A 644 17.92 0.10 -43.97
N ALA A 645 16.69 0.63 -44.00
CA ALA A 645 15.37 -0.05 -43.96
C ALA A 645 14.93 -0.62 -42.61
N GLY A 646 13.71 -0.44 -42.12
CA GLY A 646 12.49 0.14 -42.64
C GLY A 646 11.38 -0.09 -41.60
N GLU A 647 10.38 0.79 -41.59
CA GLU A 647 9.22 0.73 -40.71
C GLU A 647 8.48 -0.62 -40.77
N VAL A 648 8.36 -1.35 -39.65
CA VAL A 648 7.24 -2.28 -39.39
C VAL A 648 7.04 -2.45 -37.88
N GLY A 649 5.82 -2.18 -37.38
CA GLY A 649 5.36 -2.72 -36.09
C GLY A 649 4.65 -1.77 -35.12
N ARG A 650 3.56 -1.12 -35.54
CA ARG A 650 2.59 -0.49 -34.61
C ARG A 650 1.86 -1.57 -33.78
N GLY A 651 2.35 -1.84 -32.58
CA GLY A 651 1.54 -2.37 -31.48
C GLY A 651 1.17 -1.24 -30.53
N LEU A 652 -0.13 -1.05 -30.27
CA LEU A 652 -0.68 -0.16 -29.23
C LEU A 652 -0.31 -0.65 -27.81
N GLY A 653 0.98 -0.65 -27.49
CA GLY A 653 1.49 -0.90 -26.14
C GLY A 653 1.52 0.40 -25.34
N ARG A 654 1.10 0.35 -24.08
CA ARG A 654 1.20 1.49 -23.15
C ARG A 654 2.67 1.86 -23.00
N LYS A 655 3.07 3.07 -23.42
CA LYS A 655 4.48 3.44 -23.54
C LYS A 655 5.03 3.83 -22.16
N LEU A 656 5.81 2.93 -21.56
CA LEU A 656 6.73 3.27 -20.48
C LEU A 656 7.78 4.24 -21.05
N THR A 657 8.10 5.31 -20.32
CA THR A 657 9.26 6.15 -20.63
C THR A 657 10.28 5.95 -19.54
N LEU A 658 11.45 5.42 -19.90
CA LEU A 658 12.62 5.29 -19.03
C LEU A 658 13.71 6.23 -19.53
N THR A 659 14.11 7.17 -18.69
CA THR A 659 15.34 7.93 -18.87
C THR A 659 16.35 7.34 -17.88
N LYS A 660 17.22 6.44 -18.35
CA LYS A 660 18.29 5.84 -17.54
C LYS A 660 19.59 6.62 -17.73
N VAL A 661 20.30 6.86 -16.63
CA VAL A 661 21.63 7.46 -16.64
C VAL A 661 22.62 6.30 -16.65
N GLN A 662 23.43 6.17 -17.71
CA GLN A 662 24.48 5.15 -17.75
C GLN A 662 25.52 5.45 -16.66
N ALA A 663 25.84 4.44 -15.84
CA ALA A 663 26.97 4.52 -14.92
C ALA A 663 28.25 4.69 -15.75
N GLY A 664 28.97 5.79 -15.53
CA GLY A 664 30.20 6.07 -16.26
C GLY A 664 31.17 4.90 -16.12
N LYS A 665 31.54 4.26 -17.24
CA LYS A 665 32.70 3.36 -17.28
C LYS A 665 33.90 4.15 -16.76
N LYS A 666 34.59 3.56 -15.77
CA LYS A 666 35.86 4.06 -15.23
C LYS A 666 36.77 4.40 -16.43
N PRO A 667 37.27 5.63 -16.60
CA PRO A 667 38.29 5.86 -17.61
C PRO A 667 39.51 5.02 -17.22
N GLU A 668 39.89 4.07 -18.09
CA GLU A 668 41.18 3.43 -17.99
C GLU A 668 42.23 4.54 -17.99
N ARG A 669 43.04 4.60 -16.92
CA ARG A 669 44.21 5.47 -16.91
C ARG A 669 45.07 5.09 -18.11
N PRO A 670 45.46 6.04 -18.97
CA PRO A 670 46.48 5.78 -19.95
C PRO A 670 47.75 5.39 -19.19
N GLN A 671 48.19 4.15 -19.35
CA GLN A 671 49.55 3.75 -19.01
C GLN A 671 50.47 4.35 -20.08
N HIS A 672 50.85 5.61 -19.95
CA HIS A 672 52.05 6.14 -20.59
C HIS A 672 52.49 7.41 -19.87
N GLU A 673 53.82 7.56 -19.77
CA GLU A 673 54.58 8.66 -19.14
C GLU A 673 54.84 8.57 -17.63
N GLU A 674 55.68 7.62 -17.25
CA GLU A 674 56.57 7.77 -16.09
C GLU A 674 58.03 7.58 -16.55
N LYS A 675 58.57 8.59 -17.24
CA LYS A 675 60.02 8.80 -17.42
C LYS A 675 60.29 10.30 -17.66
N ALA A 676 60.51 11.04 -16.57
CA ALA A 676 61.51 12.11 -16.45
C ALA A 676 61.15 13.06 -15.30
N ALA A 677 61.80 12.89 -14.15
CA ALA A 677 62.28 13.97 -13.29
C ALA A 677 62.96 13.38 -12.04
N GLN A 678 64.19 12.90 -12.24
CA GLN A 678 65.19 12.88 -11.17
C GLN A 678 65.86 14.25 -11.13
N GLY A 679 66.02 14.79 -9.91
CA GLY A 679 66.84 15.96 -9.59
C GLY A 679 65.97 17.13 -9.10
N GLY A 680 66.16 17.71 -7.91
CA GLY A 680 67.17 17.57 -6.89
C GLY A 680 66.83 18.56 -5.75
N TRP A 681 67.39 18.27 -4.59
CA TRP A 681 67.31 18.94 -3.30
C TRP A 681 67.43 20.48 -3.31
N ILE A 682 66.57 21.18 -2.54
CA ILE A 682 66.83 21.84 -1.24
C ILE A 682 65.47 22.05 -0.55
#